data_AF-H0EF63-F1
#
_entry.id   AF-H0EF63-F1
#
_cell.length_a   1.000
_cell.length_b   1.000
_cell.length_c   1.000
_cell.angle_alpha   90.00
_cell.angle_beta   90.00
_cell.angle_gamma   90.00
#
_symmetry.space_group_name_H-M   'P 1'
#
loop_
_entity.id
_entity.type
_entity.pdbx_description
1 polymer ?
#
loop_
_entity_poly.entity_id
_entity_poly.type
_entity_poly.pdbx_seq_one_letter_code
_entity_poly.pdbx_strand_id
1 'polypeptide(L)'
;MAAQLVPGDLVIFTTGDRIPADIRVTKATDLTIDESNLTGENEPVRITAEAKSRQSYLRSGATSLEPPGSPSTTNIAFMGTLVRSGHGQGIVYATGGDTHFGTIAASVTDTESPRTPLQLSMDSLGSQLIGWLQGKKLLEIFTISISLAVAAIPEGLPIIVTVTLALGVHRMARHHAIVRKMPSVETLGSVNVVCSDKTGTLTMNHMTTTKLWHVDADEPIPIETGDEEAKRDAVTLRILRIGNIANNARLSRLNSHAQSQSSIAVLSSTQGRTPTHGLRSRWVGQPTDVAMLDMLDRFKEHDAREGLGHRLGETPFSSERKWMGVTVGDTSQEGGSKSNEVAYIKGAVDRILKRCDTYLTKDGREVVLDAAGKQSVLNAAEKMAEEGLRVLGFASGPVAKHAKSFTPLSTPKTANAEPVVSHNEDVYEGLTFAGLVGMSDPPRPGVTRSIRRLMRGGVKVIMITGDAETTAVAIGKKLGMAIATPREHTSRSVAVKPVLSGHEIEEMTDVELEAAIGNTSIFARTSPDHKMKIIRALQARGDIVAMTGDGVNDAPALKKADIGISMGLQGTDVAKEAADMILTDDDFSTILHAIEEGKGIFYNIQNFLTFQLSTSAAALTLVFLCTCLGFKNPLNAMQILWINIIMDGPPAQSLGVEPVDPDVMKRPPRKRNAPTLTWPLITRVLTSATIITLGTMAVYTHEMLSDGEITKRDTTMTFTYISESATLTAIRASLSALQTRDAAITSRLQTLISSQADLSRELGRLDLLRAHLGTQVIHTRDISNGMLDSAATTAAHLSSKVKALDLEKKRVEETLGVVEQVAELKACVQGVVGSMGATQDWEAAAGYIARASKVPEHIIDGRFAATIVPSVEVPDPPGVTIENAKESLCMLFLREFEKAAAEGDGARITRFFKLFPLIGREDTGLDVYGKYVCQGVAGRARGNLKEGTKGIVENHGQLVERHYGVGKMVKVIERLQVEADVQGRIVASRLQPPDGGIPSTGIHEQFPFDHDSVFVINTLKMLQTSFESKSSELMFDGIKVLLDRVIRPRLRPVMSDTFHDVDYSLTQEDLDDLARENDSEDDPDALADQVTRRFEHAWDALMKPIQRIMTPKPFALLLEETAKYLARVLEKRILSPQYSISSSKHRVRLDNAFIVYPVVTLDLSSPWGGLRCIRDLFGVDFVGRHCLIFGKI
;
A
#
# COMPACT_ATOMS: atom_id res chain seq x y z
N MET A 1 2.28 2.38 23.94
CA MET A 1 3.02 1.52 24.88
C MET A 1 4.33 1.01 24.27
N ALA A 2 4.35 0.33 23.11
CA ALA A 2 5.60 -0.18 22.52
C ALA A 2 6.69 0.88 22.26
N ALA A 3 6.31 2.09 21.80
CA ALA A 3 7.26 3.19 21.54
C ALA A 3 7.91 3.79 22.82
N GLN A 4 7.50 3.36 24.01
CA GLN A 4 8.06 3.83 25.29
C GLN A 4 9.08 2.86 25.89
N LEU A 5 9.26 1.67 25.30
CA LEU A 5 10.20 0.66 25.78
C LEU A 5 11.64 1.11 25.60
N VAL A 6 12.46 0.91 26.62
CA VAL A 6 13.90 1.14 26.59
C VAL A 6 14.69 -0.12 26.91
N PRO A 7 15.95 -0.25 26.45
CA PRO A 7 16.82 -1.34 26.87
C PRO A 7 16.93 -1.40 28.39
N GLY A 8 16.73 -2.59 28.96
CA GLY A 8 16.69 -2.85 30.40
C GLY A 8 15.28 -3.09 30.95
N ASP A 9 14.22 -2.72 30.22
CA ASP A 9 12.85 -2.95 30.67
C ASP A 9 12.51 -4.46 30.69
N LEU A 10 11.79 -4.88 31.73
CA LEU A 10 11.22 -6.22 31.80
C LEU A 10 9.88 -6.24 31.07
N VAL A 11 9.77 -7.09 30.06
CA VAL A 11 8.56 -7.27 29.25
C VAL A 11 8.03 -8.68 29.47
N ILE A 12 6.72 -8.76 29.70
CA ILE A 12 5.97 -10.01 29.81
C ILE A 12 5.15 -10.14 28.54
N PHE A 13 5.18 -11.31 27.91
CA PHE A 13 4.48 -11.59 26.67
C PHE A 13 3.82 -12.96 26.73
N THR A 14 2.63 -13.03 26.17
CA THR A 14 1.73 -14.19 26.23
C THR A 14 1.29 -14.59 24.83
N THR A 15 0.60 -15.72 24.72
CA THR A 15 0.14 -16.24 23.43
C THR A 15 -0.73 -15.22 22.69
N GLY A 16 -0.39 -14.94 21.43
CA GLY A 16 -1.04 -13.94 20.59
C GLY A 16 -0.35 -12.57 20.58
N ASP A 17 0.56 -12.31 21.52
CA ASP A 17 1.33 -11.07 21.54
C ASP A 17 2.42 -11.08 20.48
N ARG A 18 2.67 -9.91 19.87
CA ARG A 18 3.88 -9.67 19.09
C ARG A 18 4.97 -9.15 20.00
N ILE A 19 6.16 -9.70 19.84
CA ILE A 19 7.33 -9.29 20.60
C ILE A 19 7.67 -7.83 20.24
N PRO A 20 7.68 -6.89 21.20
CA PRO A 20 7.71 -5.46 20.89
C PRO A 20 9.13 -4.90 20.64
N ALA A 21 10.16 -5.62 21.08
CA ALA A 21 11.57 -5.27 20.97
C ALA A 21 12.41 -6.56 21.06
N ASP A 22 13.71 -6.50 20.80
CA ASP A 22 14.54 -7.69 20.97
C ASP A 22 14.78 -7.94 22.46
N ILE A 23 14.36 -9.12 22.93
CA ILE A 23 14.24 -9.45 24.35
C ILE A 23 15.08 -10.69 24.68
N ARG A 24 15.87 -10.59 25.75
CA ARG A 24 16.55 -11.71 26.40
C ARG A 24 15.57 -12.39 27.36
N VAL A 25 15.13 -13.60 27.05
CA VAL A 25 14.13 -14.32 27.85
C VAL A 25 14.75 -14.81 29.17
N THR A 26 14.10 -14.46 30.27
CA THR A 26 14.54 -14.78 31.65
C THR A 26 13.67 -15.86 32.30
N LYS A 27 12.42 -16.02 31.84
CA LYS A 27 11.52 -17.10 32.25
C LYS A 27 10.61 -17.44 31.08
N ALA A 28 10.42 -18.74 30.83
CA ALA A 28 9.60 -19.23 29.73
C ALA A 28 8.87 -20.50 30.20
N THR A 29 7.57 -20.56 29.90
CA THR A 29 6.74 -21.75 30.15
C THR A 29 6.09 -22.13 28.83
N ASP A 30 6.55 -23.25 28.24
CA ASP A 30 6.12 -23.75 26.92
C ASP A 30 5.99 -22.67 25.84
N LEU A 31 6.91 -21.71 25.92
CA LEU A 31 6.99 -20.57 25.02
C LEU A 31 7.46 -21.03 23.63
N THR A 32 6.59 -20.85 22.65
CA THR A 32 6.93 -21.00 21.23
C THR A 32 6.62 -19.71 20.49
N ILE A 33 7.56 -19.29 19.65
CA ILE A 33 7.47 -18.05 18.89
C ILE A 33 7.57 -18.39 17.40
N ASP A 34 6.68 -17.79 16.63
CA ASP A 34 6.69 -17.83 15.18
C ASP A 34 7.69 -16.81 14.65
N GLU A 35 8.84 -17.33 14.22
CA GLU A 35 9.92 -16.57 13.61
C GLU A 35 9.84 -16.58 12.07
N SER A 36 8.75 -17.07 11.46
CA SER A 36 8.62 -17.18 9.99
C SER A 36 8.88 -15.87 9.25
N ASN A 37 8.50 -14.73 9.83
CA ASN A 37 8.79 -13.42 9.25
C ASN A 37 10.30 -13.11 9.15
N LEU A 38 11.12 -13.66 10.06
CA LEU A 38 12.56 -13.44 10.18
C LEU A 38 13.41 -14.62 9.71
N THR A 39 12.86 -15.83 9.58
CA THR A 39 13.62 -17.01 9.12
C THR A 39 13.07 -17.57 7.81
N GLY A 40 11.83 -17.24 7.45
CA GLY A 40 11.10 -17.88 6.34
C GLY A 40 10.61 -19.29 6.69
N GLU A 41 10.87 -19.78 7.89
CA GLU A 41 10.46 -21.11 8.34
C GLU A 41 9.17 -21.02 9.16
N ASN A 42 8.14 -21.78 8.77
CA ASN A 42 6.84 -21.78 9.44
C ASN A 42 6.79 -22.60 10.74
N GLU A 43 7.89 -23.27 11.11
CA GLU A 43 7.95 -24.04 12.36
C GLU A 43 8.25 -23.07 13.52
N PRO A 44 7.36 -22.94 14.51
CA PRO A 44 7.60 -22.05 15.62
C PRO A 44 8.70 -22.61 16.52
N VAL A 45 9.61 -21.72 16.89
CA VAL A 45 10.82 -22.03 17.63
C VAL A 45 10.51 -22.01 19.12
N ARG A 46 10.98 -23.04 19.85
CA ARG A 46 10.86 -23.09 21.32
C ARG A 46 11.95 -22.23 21.96
N ILE A 47 11.53 -21.28 22.80
CA ILE A 47 12.44 -20.38 23.51
C ILE A 47 12.49 -20.78 24.99
N THR A 48 13.71 -20.82 25.54
CA THR A 48 13.96 -21.20 26.93
C THR A 48 14.68 -20.08 27.69
N ALA A 49 14.64 -20.13 29.01
CA ALA A 49 15.33 -19.15 29.86
C ALA A 49 16.83 -19.44 30.06
N GLU A 50 17.30 -20.62 29.65
CA GLU A 50 18.66 -21.07 29.94
C GLU A 50 19.72 -20.30 29.15
N ALA A 51 20.82 -19.95 29.81
CA ALA A 51 21.95 -19.30 29.16
C ALA A 51 22.77 -20.32 28.36
N LYS A 52 23.00 -20.08 27.06
CA LYS A 52 23.95 -20.89 26.29
C LYS A 52 25.36 -20.71 26.85
N SER A 53 26.05 -21.81 27.13
CA SER A 53 27.48 -21.81 27.44
C SER A 53 28.27 -21.43 26.19
N ARG A 54 29.08 -20.38 26.29
CA ARG A 54 29.90 -19.86 25.19
C ARG A 54 31.05 -20.84 24.95
N GLN A 55 30.90 -21.80 24.03
CA GLN A 55 32.06 -22.56 23.55
C GLN A 55 32.96 -21.60 22.76
N SER A 56 34.20 -21.50 23.21
CA SER A 56 35.22 -20.56 22.76
C SER A 56 35.60 -20.78 21.29
N TYR A 57 35.14 -19.92 20.39
CA TYR A 57 35.83 -19.62 19.15
C TYR A 57 36.35 -18.19 19.19
N LEU A 58 37.59 -18.07 19.68
CA LEU A 58 38.46 -16.93 19.39
C LEU A 58 38.85 -17.00 17.91
N ARG A 59 38.03 -16.42 17.01
CA ARG A 59 38.51 -15.94 15.70
C ARG A 59 37.78 -14.66 15.29
N SER A 60 38.54 -13.57 15.42
CA SER A 60 38.55 -12.32 14.65
C SER A 60 37.27 -11.88 13.89
N GLY A 61 36.68 -10.78 14.35
CA GLY A 61 36.22 -9.70 13.47
C GLY A 61 34.94 -9.89 12.66
N ALA A 62 33.99 -10.72 13.08
CA ALA A 62 32.69 -10.83 12.42
C ALA A 62 31.66 -9.85 13.01
N THR A 63 31.48 -8.69 12.36
CA THR A 63 30.22 -7.92 12.39
C THR A 63 29.22 -8.60 11.45
N SER A 64 28.85 -9.85 11.73
CA SER A 64 27.91 -10.61 10.90
C SER A 64 26.48 -10.45 11.44
N LEU A 65 25.54 -10.21 10.51
CA LEU A 65 24.10 -10.04 10.69
C LEU A 65 23.35 -11.35 10.99
N GLU A 66 24.02 -12.33 11.59
CA GLU A 66 23.42 -13.63 11.85
C GLU A 66 22.65 -13.67 13.18
N PRO A 67 21.37 -14.06 13.20
CA PRO A 67 20.89 -14.89 14.28
C PRO A 67 21.60 -16.26 14.17
N PRO A 68 22.08 -16.86 15.27
CA PRO A 68 22.84 -18.11 15.21
C PRO A 68 22.01 -19.21 14.53
N GLY A 69 22.53 -19.76 13.43
CA GLY A 69 21.86 -20.78 12.64
C GLY A 69 21.57 -22.08 13.41
N SER A 70 20.45 -22.72 13.05
CA SER A 70 19.96 -24.05 13.46
C SER A 70 19.23 -24.14 14.82
N PRO A 71 18.29 -25.11 14.97
CA PRO A 71 17.18 -25.09 15.95
C PRO A 71 17.64 -25.58 17.33
N SER A 72 18.58 -24.86 17.93
CA SER A 72 18.98 -25.07 19.32
C SER A 72 18.41 -23.94 20.16
N THR A 73 17.41 -24.28 20.97
CA THR A 73 16.93 -23.55 22.16
C THR A 73 17.56 -22.16 22.32
N THR A 74 16.95 -21.14 21.72
CA THR A 74 17.37 -19.75 21.89
C THR A 74 16.76 -19.21 23.18
N ASN A 75 17.41 -18.23 23.78
CA ASN A 75 16.88 -17.45 24.90
C ASN A 75 16.69 -15.99 24.51
N ILE A 76 16.46 -15.76 23.22
CA ILE A 76 16.25 -14.46 22.61
C ILE A 76 14.93 -14.53 21.86
N ALA A 77 14.05 -13.56 22.10
CA ALA A 77 12.84 -13.33 21.34
C ALA A 77 13.04 -12.06 20.52
N PHE A 78 12.81 -12.13 19.21
CA PHE A 78 13.06 -11.02 18.29
C PHE A 78 11.82 -10.14 18.11
N MET A 79 12.00 -8.83 17.98
CA MET A 79 10.97 -7.85 17.67
C MET A 79 10.10 -8.31 16.49
N GLY A 80 8.78 -8.07 16.51
CA GLY A 80 7.89 -8.36 15.39
C GLY A 80 7.48 -9.83 15.20
N THR A 81 8.14 -10.76 15.89
CA THR A 81 7.76 -12.19 15.93
C THR A 81 6.52 -12.42 16.80
N LEU A 82 5.73 -13.47 16.50
CA LEU A 82 4.44 -13.72 17.15
C LEU A 82 4.53 -14.88 18.14
N VAL A 83 4.08 -14.70 19.38
CA VAL A 83 4.01 -15.78 20.36
C VAL A 83 2.87 -16.74 19.99
N ARG A 84 3.20 -17.98 19.63
CA ARG A 84 2.23 -19.01 19.20
C ARG A 84 1.63 -19.79 20.36
N SER A 85 2.45 -20.10 21.37
CA SER A 85 2.00 -20.79 22.57
C SER A 85 2.85 -20.40 23.78
N GLY A 86 2.31 -20.64 24.96
CA GLY A 86 2.98 -20.38 26.22
C GLY A 86 3.05 -18.90 26.57
N HIS A 87 3.89 -18.60 27.54
CA HIS A 87 4.17 -17.24 27.99
C HIS A 87 5.62 -17.12 28.43
N GLY A 88 6.17 -15.92 28.32
CA GLY A 88 7.52 -15.61 28.71
C GLY A 88 7.63 -14.23 29.33
N GLN A 89 8.72 -14.03 30.05
CA GLN A 89 9.18 -12.71 30.44
C GLN A 89 10.66 -12.59 30.11
N GLY A 90 11.09 -11.39 29.76
CA GLY A 90 12.47 -11.14 29.40
C GLY A 90 12.82 -9.66 29.46
N ILE A 91 14.11 -9.40 29.45
CA ILE A 91 14.67 -8.05 29.51
C ILE A 91 14.95 -7.58 28.09
N VAL A 92 14.46 -6.40 27.73
CA VAL A 92 14.76 -5.77 26.43
C VAL A 92 16.25 -5.44 26.36
N TYR A 93 16.93 -5.86 25.30
CA TYR A 93 18.34 -5.52 25.09
C TYR A 93 18.59 -4.61 23.89
N ALA A 94 17.67 -4.59 22.91
CA ALA A 94 17.72 -3.67 21.78
C ALA A 94 16.31 -3.19 21.40
N THR A 95 16.19 -1.93 20.96
CA THR A 95 14.93 -1.29 20.56
C THR A 95 15.12 -0.52 19.26
N GLY A 96 14.03 -0.30 18.51
CA GLY A 96 14.06 0.49 17.28
C GLY A 96 15.04 -0.04 16.23
N GLY A 97 15.91 0.82 15.71
CA GLY A 97 16.89 0.50 14.66
C GLY A 97 17.96 -0.51 15.10
N ASP A 98 18.26 -0.60 16.39
CA ASP A 98 19.29 -1.51 16.93
C ASP A 98 18.80 -2.96 17.10
N THR A 99 17.51 -3.21 16.86
CA THR A 99 16.97 -4.59 16.81
C THR A 99 17.41 -5.29 15.54
N HIS A 100 17.33 -6.62 15.49
CA HIS A 100 17.58 -7.39 14.27
C HIS A 100 16.67 -6.95 13.12
N PHE A 101 15.37 -6.76 13.38
CA PHE A 101 14.43 -6.21 12.39
C PHE A 101 14.79 -4.78 11.99
N GLY A 102 15.18 -3.94 12.95
CA GLY A 102 15.61 -2.57 12.71
C GLY A 102 16.86 -2.49 11.84
N THR A 103 17.81 -3.39 12.05
CA THR A 103 19.06 -3.46 11.28
C THR A 103 18.79 -3.91 9.84
N ILE A 104 17.89 -4.89 9.65
CA ILE A 104 17.43 -5.29 8.32
C ILE A 104 16.70 -4.13 7.63
N ALA A 105 15.79 -3.44 8.33
CA ALA A 105 15.07 -2.28 7.78
C ALA A 105 16.01 -1.11 7.42
N ALA A 106 17.05 -0.86 8.24
CA ALA A 106 18.09 0.13 7.94
C ALA A 106 18.88 -0.29 6.70
N SER A 107 19.25 -1.57 6.56
CA SER A 107 19.97 -2.08 5.38
C SER A 107 19.18 -1.89 4.07
N VAL A 108 17.86 -2.04 4.11
CA VAL A 108 16.96 -1.77 2.96
C VAL A 108 16.97 -0.29 2.58
N THR A 109 17.09 0.60 3.56
CA THR A 109 17.15 2.05 3.33
C THR A 109 18.48 2.47 2.71
N ASP A 110 19.59 1.85 3.13
CA ASP A 110 20.95 2.15 2.63
C ASP A 110 21.24 1.55 1.24
N THR A 111 20.51 0.51 0.82
CA THR A 111 20.65 -0.05 -0.53
C THR A 111 20.04 0.85 -1.60
N GLU A 112 20.89 1.56 -2.35
CA GLU A 112 20.47 2.28 -3.56
C GLU A 112 19.98 1.31 -4.65
N SER A 113 18.80 1.59 -5.21
CA SER A 113 18.26 0.84 -6.35
C SER A 113 18.97 1.23 -7.65
N PRO A 114 19.30 0.27 -8.54
CA PRO A 114 19.95 0.57 -9.81
C PRO A 114 19.07 1.44 -10.71
N ARG A 115 19.70 2.28 -11.54
CA ARG A 115 18.99 3.10 -12.55
C ARG A 115 18.48 2.22 -13.69
N THR A 116 17.35 2.60 -14.29
CA THR A 116 16.74 1.80 -15.37
C THR A 116 17.44 2.01 -16.72
N PRO A 117 17.41 1.02 -17.63
CA PRO A 117 18.04 1.12 -18.94
C PRO A 117 17.53 2.29 -19.80
N LEU A 118 16.24 2.63 -19.75
CA LEU A 118 15.67 3.77 -20.48
C LEU A 118 16.25 5.08 -19.98
N GLN A 119 16.37 5.27 -18.65
CA GLN A 119 16.95 6.49 -18.08
C GLN A 119 18.38 6.72 -18.59
N LEU A 120 19.21 5.67 -18.58
CA LEU A 120 20.57 5.72 -19.12
C LEU A 120 20.58 6.07 -20.62
N SER A 121 19.64 5.52 -21.39
CA SER A 121 19.53 5.80 -22.82
C SER A 121 19.04 7.22 -23.12
N MET A 122 18.11 7.77 -22.33
CA MET A 122 17.59 9.12 -22.48
C MET A 122 18.68 10.17 -22.22
N ASP A 123 19.51 9.95 -21.19
CA ASP A 123 20.67 10.80 -20.91
C ASP A 123 21.69 10.78 -22.05
N SER A 124 21.93 9.60 -22.65
CA SER A 124 22.84 9.46 -23.80
C SER A 124 22.34 10.20 -25.05
N LEU A 125 21.02 10.18 -25.31
CA LEU A 125 20.40 10.87 -26.44
C LEU A 125 20.53 12.40 -26.31
N GLY A 126 20.38 12.94 -25.10
CA GLY A 126 20.56 14.36 -24.83
C GLY A 126 22.00 14.85 -25.09
N SER A 127 22.99 13.98 -24.93
CA SER A 127 24.42 14.35 -25.02
C SER A 127 24.99 14.44 -26.45
N GLN A 128 24.32 13.87 -27.46
CA GLN A 128 24.88 13.70 -28.82
C GLN A 128 24.60 14.86 -29.79
N LEU A 129 23.86 15.90 -29.39
CA LEU A 129 23.38 16.97 -30.26
C LEU A 129 24.08 18.31 -30.02
N ILE A 130 25.32 18.50 -30.50
CA ILE A 130 25.93 19.85 -30.60
C ILE A 130 26.79 19.94 -31.88
N GLY A 131 26.41 20.83 -32.80
CA GLY A 131 27.17 21.15 -34.02
C GLY A 131 27.54 22.63 -34.07
N TRP A 132 28.74 22.94 -34.59
CA TRP A 132 29.32 24.30 -34.61
C TRP A 132 29.68 24.80 -36.03
N LEU A 133 29.72 26.14 -36.13
CA LEU A 133 30.38 27.03 -37.11
C LEU A 133 29.76 27.29 -38.49
N GLN A 134 29.20 28.50 -38.67
CA GLN A 134 29.33 29.30 -39.91
C GLN A 134 29.02 30.80 -39.70
N GLY A 135 29.83 31.67 -40.31
CA GLY A 135 29.83 33.13 -40.13
C GLY A 135 28.72 33.87 -40.89
N LYS A 136 27.60 34.13 -40.22
CA LYS A 136 26.52 35.07 -40.62
C LYS A 136 26.42 36.24 -39.63
N LYS A 137 25.50 37.19 -39.83
CA LYS A 137 25.29 38.33 -38.91
C LYS A 137 24.79 37.86 -37.53
N LEU A 138 25.26 38.49 -36.45
CA LEU A 138 25.02 38.09 -35.04
C LEU A 138 23.54 37.81 -34.69
N LEU A 139 22.62 38.64 -35.16
CA LEU A 139 21.18 38.52 -34.87
C LEU A 139 20.54 37.33 -35.62
N GLU A 140 21.03 37.03 -36.82
CA GLU A 140 20.56 35.94 -37.68
C GLU A 140 21.16 34.59 -37.23
N ILE A 141 22.41 34.59 -36.78
CA ILE A 141 23.00 33.44 -36.08
C ILE A 141 22.20 33.11 -34.82
N PHE A 142 21.83 34.12 -34.04
CA PHE A 142 21.11 33.93 -32.79
C PHE A 142 19.73 33.28 -33.02
N THR A 143 18.96 33.76 -33.99
CA THR A 143 17.65 33.16 -34.32
C THR A 143 17.78 31.76 -34.91
N ILE A 144 18.75 31.51 -35.81
CA ILE A 144 19.02 30.17 -36.35
C ILE A 144 19.45 29.20 -35.23
N SER A 145 20.26 29.67 -34.27
CA SER A 145 20.73 28.85 -33.14
C SER A 145 19.59 28.45 -32.20
N ILE A 146 18.65 29.37 -31.92
CA ILE A 146 17.45 29.06 -31.14
C ILE A 146 16.57 28.05 -31.89
N SER A 147 16.31 28.25 -33.19
CA SER A 147 15.54 27.31 -33.99
C SER A 147 16.20 25.92 -34.06
N LEU A 148 17.53 25.85 -34.16
CA LEU A 148 18.29 24.60 -34.17
C LEU A 148 18.23 23.89 -32.80
N ALA A 149 18.33 24.65 -31.70
CA ALA A 149 18.22 24.10 -30.35
C ALA A 149 16.83 23.51 -30.08
N VAL A 150 15.77 24.23 -30.47
CA VAL A 150 14.37 23.76 -30.35
C VAL A 150 14.11 22.56 -31.28
N ALA A 151 14.72 22.53 -32.48
CA ALA A 151 14.61 21.39 -33.39
C ALA A 151 15.31 20.12 -32.89
N ALA A 152 16.41 20.28 -32.16
CA ALA A 152 17.21 19.17 -31.66
C ALA A 152 16.57 18.48 -30.44
N ILE A 153 15.81 19.23 -29.62
CA ILE A 153 15.23 18.70 -28.38
C ILE A 153 13.80 18.20 -28.66
N PRO A 154 13.52 16.89 -28.50
CA PRO A 154 12.17 16.36 -28.64
C PRO A 154 11.36 16.64 -27.37
N GLU A 155 10.83 17.86 -27.24
CA GLU A 155 10.16 18.35 -26.02
C GLU A 155 8.90 17.56 -25.62
N GLY A 156 8.20 16.95 -26.59
CA GLY A 156 7.01 16.12 -26.33
C GLY A 156 7.33 14.71 -25.78
N LEU A 157 8.56 14.24 -25.93
CA LEU A 157 8.95 12.86 -25.65
C LEU A 157 8.80 12.45 -24.18
N PRO A 158 9.21 13.25 -23.18
CA PRO A 158 9.02 12.90 -21.76
C PRO A 158 7.54 12.73 -21.39
N ILE A 159 6.66 13.54 -21.98
CA ILE A 159 5.21 13.48 -21.74
C ILE A 159 4.65 12.17 -22.28
N ILE A 160 4.94 11.85 -23.55
CA ILE A 160 4.42 10.67 -24.24
C ILE A 160 4.92 9.37 -23.60
N VAL A 161 6.22 9.31 -23.26
CA VAL A 161 6.81 8.17 -22.53
C VAL A 161 6.09 7.97 -21.20
N THR A 162 5.86 9.05 -20.43
CA THR A 162 5.21 8.98 -19.13
C THR A 162 3.77 8.48 -19.24
N VAL A 163 2.98 9.00 -20.20
CA VAL A 163 1.59 8.58 -20.41
C VAL A 163 1.54 7.11 -20.87
N THR A 164 2.44 6.71 -21.76
CA THR A 164 2.52 5.32 -22.25
C THR A 164 2.86 4.35 -21.13
N LEU A 165 3.84 4.68 -20.27
CA LEU A 165 4.18 3.90 -19.08
C LEU A 165 3.01 3.85 -18.10
N ALA A 166 2.33 4.97 -17.84
CA ALA A 166 1.18 5.03 -16.94
C ALA A 166 0.02 4.14 -17.41
N LEU A 167 -0.28 4.15 -18.71
CA LEU A 167 -1.28 3.24 -19.31
C LEU A 167 -0.83 1.78 -19.21
N GLY A 168 0.46 1.50 -19.39
CA GLY A 168 1.06 0.19 -19.17
C GLY A 168 0.89 -0.32 -17.74
N VAL A 169 1.22 0.51 -16.74
CA VAL A 169 1.00 0.21 -15.31
C VAL A 169 -0.48 -0.05 -15.04
N HIS A 170 -1.38 0.73 -15.64
CA HIS A 170 -2.82 0.52 -15.47
C HIS A 170 -3.30 -0.83 -16.03
N ARG A 171 -2.77 -1.26 -17.19
CA ARG A 171 -3.06 -2.60 -17.76
C ARG A 171 -2.51 -3.73 -16.89
N MET A 172 -1.28 -3.59 -16.37
CA MET A 172 -0.69 -4.54 -15.44
C MET A 172 -1.50 -4.65 -14.14
N ALA A 173 -1.97 -3.52 -13.60
CA ALA A 173 -2.78 -3.49 -12.39
C ALA A 173 -4.13 -4.21 -12.57
N ARG A 174 -4.74 -4.14 -13.76
CA ARG A 174 -5.93 -4.94 -14.09
C ARG A 174 -5.67 -6.45 -14.11
N HIS A 175 -4.44 -6.85 -14.38
CA HIS A 175 -3.96 -8.23 -14.29
C HIS A 175 -3.26 -8.51 -12.96
N HIS A 176 -3.67 -7.87 -11.86
CA HIS A 176 -3.18 -8.13 -10.50
C HIS A 176 -1.69 -7.82 -10.24
N ALA A 177 -0.99 -7.16 -11.17
CA ALA A 177 0.39 -6.69 -11.00
C ALA A 177 0.43 -5.18 -10.73
N ILE A 178 0.66 -4.78 -9.48
CA ILE A 178 0.79 -3.37 -9.10
C ILE A 178 2.26 -2.96 -9.18
N VAL A 179 2.61 -2.11 -10.14
CA VAL A 179 3.95 -1.53 -10.25
C VAL A 179 4.03 -0.21 -9.49
N ARG A 180 4.94 -0.10 -8.51
CA ARG A 180 5.11 1.09 -7.67
C ARG A 180 5.94 2.18 -8.33
N LYS A 181 6.89 1.80 -9.18
CA LYS A 181 7.78 2.72 -9.90
C LYS A 181 7.58 2.59 -11.40
N MET A 182 7.12 3.66 -12.07
CA MET A 182 6.89 3.64 -13.52
C MET A 182 8.10 3.18 -14.36
N PRO A 183 9.36 3.57 -14.05
CA PRO A 183 10.52 3.09 -14.81
C PRO A 183 10.73 1.58 -14.74
N SER A 184 10.27 0.90 -13.68
CA SER A 184 10.44 -0.54 -13.50
C SER A 184 9.67 -1.36 -14.54
N VAL A 185 8.61 -0.80 -15.14
CA VAL A 185 7.86 -1.42 -16.26
C VAL A 185 8.77 -1.76 -17.44
N GLU A 186 9.73 -0.90 -17.73
CA GLU A 186 10.67 -1.09 -18.85
C GLU A 186 11.75 -2.11 -18.50
N THR A 187 12.30 -2.03 -17.29
CA THR A 187 13.24 -3.04 -16.77
C THR A 187 12.62 -4.44 -16.82
N LEU A 188 11.31 -4.55 -16.54
CA LEU A 188 10.58 -5.82 -16.54
C LEU A 188 10.57 -6.50 -17.92
N GLY A 189 10.50 -5.71 -19.00
CA GLY A 189 10.61 -6.21 -20.37
C GLY A 189 12.02 -6.71 -20.75
N SER A 190 13.04 -6.33 -19.98
CA SER A 190 14.44 -6.70 -20.20
C SER A 190 14.94 -7.77 -19.23
N VAL A 191 14.11 -8.23 -18.28
CA VAL A 191 14.45 -9.29 -17.32
C VAL A 191 14.84 -10.57 -18.08
N ASN A 192 16.05 -11.07 -17.78
CA ASN A 192 16.55 -12.33 -18.34
C ASN A 192 16.76 -13.41 -17.30
N VAL A 193 16.81 -13.07 -16.01
CA VAL A 193 16.89 -14.01 -14.89
C VAL A 193 15.79 -13.70 -13.87
N VAL A 194 14.99 -14.71 -13.53
CA VAL A 194 14.01 -14.64 -12.44
C VAL A 194 14.50 -15.54 -11.30
N CYS A 195 14.92 -14.92 -10.21
CA CYS A 195 15.24 -15.59 -8.96
C CYS A 195 13.96 -15.67 -8.12
N SER A 196 13.55 -16.88 -7.76
CA SER A 196 12.30 -17.08 -7.03
C SER A 196 12.51 -17.87 -5.74
N ASP A 197 11.97 -17.36 -4.63
CA ASP A 197 11.89 -18.16 -3.41
C ASP A 197 10.95 -19.36 -3.62
N LYS A 198 11.25 -20.48 -2.99
CA LYS A 198 10.44 -21.69 -3.06
C LYS A 198 9.19 -21.55 -2.18
N THR A 199 9.39 -21.32 -0.89
CA THR A 199 8.31 -21.30 0.12
C THR A 199 7.46 -20.05 -0.07
N GLY A 200 6.13 -20.17 -0.02
CA GLY A 200 5.24 -19.01 -0.19
C GLY A 200 5.09 -18.52 -1.63
N THR A 201 6.14 -18.62 -2.45
CA THR A 201 6.10 -18.12 -3.84
C THR A 201 5.84 -19.21 -4.89
N LEU A 202 6.71 -20.22 -5.00
CA LEU A 202 6.49 -21.33 -5.95
C LEU A 202 5.53 -22.39 -5.40
N THR A 203 5.51 -22.56 -4.08
CA THR A 203 4.66 -23.50 -3.36
C THR A 203 3.53 -22.80 -2.61
N MET A 204 2.50 -23.55 -2.23
CA MET A 204 1.32 -23.01 -1.55
C MET A 204 1.58 -22.60 -0.10
N ASN A 205 2.75 -22.97 0.45
CA ASN A 205 3.08 -22.86 1.87
C ASN A 205 2.08 -23.62 2.76
N HIS A 206 1.56 -24.74 2.23
CA HIS A 206 0.54 -25.56 2.87
C HIS A 206 0.94 -27.03 2.82
N MET A 207 1.46 -27.53 3.95
CA MET A 207 1.92 -28.91 4.06
C MET A 207 0.77 -29.87 3.76
N THR A 208 0.98 -30.79 2.83
CA THR A 208 -0.06 -31.68 2.32
C THR A 208 0.44 -33.11 2.30
N THR A 209 -0.33 -34.04 2.84
CA THR A 209 -0.05 -35.47 2.73
C THR A 209 -0.22 -35.93 1.28
N THR A 210 0.79 -36.63 0.76
CA THR A 210 0.85 -37.06 -0.65
C THR A 210 0.95 -38.56 -0.81
N LYS A 211 1.72 -39.24 0.05
CA LYS A 211 1.91 -40.69 -0.02
C LYS A 211 1.81 -41.34 1.36
N LEU A 212 1.35 -42.58 1.38
CA LEU A 212 1.32 -43.45 2.55
C LEU A 212 2.00 -44.78 2.21
N TRP A 213 2.66 -45.40 3.17
CA TRP A 213 3.28 -46.70 2.98
C TRP A 213 3.16 -47.56 4.24
N HIS A 214 2.99 -48.86 4.05
CA HIS A 214 3.02 -49.89 5.08
C HIS A 214 3.83 -51.09 4.58
N VAL A 215 4.24 -51.98 5.47
CA VAL A 215 5.21 -53.06 5.16
C VAL A 215 4.74 -53.98 4.03
N ASP A 216 3.44 -54.28 3.95
CA ASP A 216 2.87 -55.12 2.88
C ASP A 216 2.69 -54.40 1.52
N ALA A 217 3.10 -53.14 1.40
CA ALA A 217 3.07 -52.39 0.13
C ALA A 217 4.47 -52.37 -0.49
N ASP A 218 4.61 -52.87 -1.72
CA ASP A 218 5.89 -52.84 -2.44
C ASP A 218 6.33 -51.41 -2.78
N GLU A 219 5.38 -50.50 -3.01
CA GLU A 219 5.63 -49.09 -3.32
C GLU A 219 4.78 -48.12 -2.49
N PRO A 220 5.30 -46.89 -2.22
CA PRO A 220 4.54 -45.80 -1.64
C PRO A 220 3.23 -45.49 -2.39
N ILE A 221 2.10 -45.64 -1.71
CA ILE A 221 0.74 -45.47 -2.26
C ILE A 221 0.39 -43.97 -2.30
N PRO A 222 -0.02 -43.40 -3.45
CA PRO A 222 -0.47 -42.01 -3.53
C PRO A 222 -1.84 -41.82 -2.85
N ILE A 223 -1.99 -40.72 -2.13
CA ILE A 223 -3.25 -40.31 -1.51
C ILE A 223 -4.01 -39.45 -2.54
N GLU A 224 -4.85 -40.07 -3.37
CA GLU A 224 -5.62 -39.35 -4.39
C GLU A 224 -6.85 -38.64 -3.81
N THR A 225 -7.15 -37.45 -4.34
CA THR A 225 -8.32 -36.64 -3.99
C THR A 225 -9.52 -37.08 -4.85
N GLY A 226 -10.28 -38.08 -4.43
CA GLY A 226 -11.58 -38.33 -5.07
C GLY A 226 -12.16 -39.74 -5.05
N ASP A 227 -11.38 -40.78 -4.75
CA ASP A 227 -11.91 -42.14 -4.83
C ASP A 227 -12.62 -42.54 -3.53
N GLU A 228 -13.95 -42.62 -3.59
CA GLU A 228 -14.86 -43.20 -2.59
C GLU A 228 -14.51 -44.67 -2.24
N GLU A 229 -13.64 -45.32 -3.04
CA GLU A 229 -13.39 -46.76 -3.01
C GLU A 229 -11.95 -47.18 -2.65
N ALA A 230 -11.08 -46.25 -2.21
CA ALA A 230 -9.79 -46.64 -1.65
C ALA A 230 -10.03 -47.53 -0.41
N LYS A 231 -9.88 -48.85 -0.59
CA LYS A 231 -10.15 -49.89 0.41
C LYS A 231 -9.53 -49.49 1.75
N ARG A 232 -10.38 -49.36 2.76
CA ARG A 232 -10.03 -49.01 4.15
C ARG A 232 -9.24 -50.16 4.77
N ASP A 233 -7.98 -50.30 4.40
CA ASP A 233 -7.08 -51.27 5.00
C ASP A 233 -6.91 -50.96 6.49
N ALA A 234 -6.89 -52.00 7.34
CA ALA A 234 -6.82 -51.83 8.79
C ALA A 234 -5.59 -51.03 9.23
N VAL A 235 -4.51 -51.12 8.46
CA VAL A 235 -3.26 -50.37 8.65
C VAL A 235 -3.44 -48.88 8.39
N THR A 236 -4.12 -48.50 7.30
CA THR A 236 -4.41 -47.10 6.96
C THR A 236 -5.26 -46.44 8.05
N LEU A 237 -6.28 -47.13 8.55
CA LEU A 237 -7.07 -46.66 9.69
C LEU A 237 -6.24 -46.50 10.96
N ARG A 238 -5.27 -47.41 11.21
CA ARG A 238 -4.37 -47.29 12.36
C ARG A 238 -3.44 -46.07 12.23
N ILE A 239 -2.90 -45.81 11.04
CA ILE A 239 -2.06 -44.63 10.76
C ILE A 239 -2.88 -43.34 10.95
N LEU A 240 -4.10 -43.27 10.41
CA LEU A 240 -5.02 -42.15 10.61
C LEU A 240 -5.34 -41.93 12.09
N ARG A 241 -5.59 -43.01 12.84
CA ARG A 241 -5.86 -42.96 14.29
C ARG A 241 -4.67 -42.44 15.08
N ILE A 242 -3.45 -42.95 14.81
CA ILE A 242 -2.22 -42.45 15.46
C ILE A 242 -2.02 -40.97 15.09
N GLY A 243 -2.18 -40.63 13.81
CA GLY A 243 -2.05 -39.27 13.28
C GLY A 243 -3.08 -38.27 13.81
N ASN A 244 -4.23 -38.74 14.28
CA ASN A 244 -5.24 -37.92 14.96
C ASN A 244 -4.98 -37.81 16.48
N ILE A 245 -4.65 -38.92 17.16
CA ILE A 245 -4.47 -38.93 18.62
C ILE A 245 -3.17 -38.23 19.02
N ALA A 246 -2.05 -38.57 18.38
CA ALA A 246 -0.75 -37.92 18.61
C ALA A 246 -0.66 -36.61 17.82
N ASN A 247 -1.60 -35.68 18.03
CA ASN A 247 -1.73 -34.45 17.26
C ASN A 247 -2.27 -33.31 18.12
N ASN A 248 -1.68 -32.12 17.97
CA ASN A 248 -2.05 -30.94 18.73
C ASN A 248 -2.89 -29.93 17.92
N ALA A 249 -3.14 -30.17 16.64
CA ALA A 249 -4.05 -29.34 15.85
C ALA A 249 -5.48 -29.49 16.35
N ARG A 250 -6.17 -28.37 16.48
CA ARG A 250 -7.53 -28.27 17.03
C ARG A 250 -8.50 -27.78 15.96
N LEU A 251 -9.77 -28.14 16.09
CA LEU A 251 -10.81 -27.58 15.24
C LEU A 251 -10.91 -26.07 15.50
N SER A 252 -10.98 -25.27 14.43
CA SER A 252 -11.22 -23.83 14.56
C SER A 252 -12.64 -23.56 15.08
N ARG A 253 -12.84 -23.59 16.41
CA ARG A 253 -14.11 -23.20 17.03
C ARG A 253 -14.21 -21.68 17.02
N LEU A 254 -14.99 -21.14 16.09
CA LEU A 254 -15.46 -19.76 16.14
C LEU A 254 -16.29 -19.57 17.42
N ASN A 255 -15.72 -18.94 18.46
CA ASN A 255 -16.46 -18.11 19.42
C ASN A 255 -15.52 -17.28 20.31
N SER A 256 -15.83 -15.99 20.40
CA SER A 256 -15.39 -14.97 21.38
C SER A 256 -13.93 -14.45 21.40
N HIS A 257 -13.77 -13.18 20.98
CA HIS A 257 -12.91 -12.15 21.60
C HIS A 257 -11.40 -12.02 21.30
N ALA A 258 -10.87 -12.46 20.15
CA ALA A 258 -9.60 -11.89 19.66
C ALA A 258 -9.45 -12.06 18.14
N GLN A 259 -9.48 -10.95 17.41
CA GLN A 259 -9.18 -10.91 15.98
C GLN A 259 -7.67 -11.07 15.77
N SER A 260 -7.22 -12.29 15.42
CA SER A 260 -5.92 -12.49 14.77
C SER A 260 -6.13 -12.58 13.27
N GLN A 261 -5.40 -11.78 12.49
CA GLN A 261 -5.57 -11.68 11.03
C GLN A 261 -5.35 -12.99 10.26
N SER A 262 -4.83 -14.04 10.89
CA SER A 262 -4.77 -15.39 10.31
C SER A 262 -6.15 -16.05 10.13
N SER A 263 -7.22 -15.53 10.74
CA SER A 263 -8.57 -16.14 10.68
C SER A 263 -9.57 -15.47 9.71
N ILE A 264 -9.20 -14.39 9.01
CA ILE A 264 -10.09 -13.64 8.08
C ILE A 264 -10.37 -14.42 6.77
N ALA A 265 -9.90 -15.66 6.66
CA ALA A 265 -10.08 -16.51 5.49
C ALA A 265 -11.19 -17.57 5.63
N VAL A 266 -11.77 -17.81 6.82
CA VAL A 266 -12.59 -19.02 7.06
C VAL A 266 -14.11 -18.78 6.97
N LEU A 267 -14.58 -17.53 6.84
CA LEU A 267 -16.03 -17.23 6.82
C LEU A 267 -16.64 -16.85 5.46
N SER A 268 -15.95 -17.06 4.33
CA SER A 268 -16.51 -16.77 3.01
C SER A 268 -17.29 -17.94 2.37
N SER A 269 -17.39 -19.10 3.02
CA SER A 269 -17.91 -20.32 2.37
C SER A 269 -19.37 -20.68 2.67
N THR A 270 -20.16 -19.82 3.31
CA THR A 270 -21.61 -20.07 3.48
C THR A 270 -22.53 -19.24 2.60
N GLN A 271 -22.03 -18.51 1.60
CA GLN A 271 -22.87 -17.99 0.51
C GLN A 271 -22.03 -17.59 -0.70
N GLY A 272 -21.96 -18.46 -1.70
CA GLY A 272 -21.34 -18.13 -2.99
C GLY A 272 -21.01 -19.36 -3.81
N ARG A 273 -21.88 -19.69 -4.77
CA ARG A 273 -21.63 -20.68 -5.83
C ARG A 273 -20.48 -20.20 -6.72
N THR A 274 -19.23 -20.46 -6.33
CA THR A 274 -18.10 -20.55 -7.27
C THR A 274 -17.22 -21.74 -6.89
N PRO A 275 -16.84 -22.59 -7.84
CA PRO A 275 -16.11 -23.83 -7.56
C PRO A 275 -14.62 -23.51 -7.42
N THR A 276 -14.21 -22.99 -6.27
CA THR A 276 -12.80 -23.05 -5.83
C THR A 276 -12.69 -23.98 -4.62
N HIS A 277 -12.97 -25.26 -4.87
CA HIS A 277 -12.65 -26.34 -3.94
C HIS A 277 -11.12 -26.37 -3.74
N GLY A 278 -10.64 -26.33 -2.49
CA GLY A 278 -9.46 -27.14 -2.16
C GLY A 278 -8.50 -26.78 -1.03
N LEU A 279 -8.46 -25.57 -0.44
CA LEU A 279 -7.20 -25.20 0.27
C LEU A 279 -7.31 -24.44 1.59
N ARG A 280 -8.48 -24.38 2.23
CA ARG A 280 -8.58 -23.82 3.59
C ARG A 280 -8.96 -24.93 4.57
N SER A 281 -7.96 -25.41 5.31
CA SER A 281 -8.15 -26.41 6.36
C SER A 281 -9.05 -25.86 7.46
N ARG A 282 -9.94 -26.72 7.99
CA ARG A 282 -10.76 -26.41 9.18
C ARG A 282 -9.96 -26.46 10.49
N TRP A 283 -8.72 -26.94 10.41
CA TRP A 283 -7.86 -27.22 11.54
C TRP A 283 -6.85 -26.10 11.76
N VAL A 284 -6.50 -25.86 13.03
CA VAL A 284 -5.49 -24.87 13.44
C VAL A 284 -4.43 -25.58 14.27
N GLY A 285 -3.18 -25.49 13.85
CA GLY A 285 -2.04 -26.12 14.51
C GLY A 285 -0.76 -26.04 13.69
N GLN A 286 0.21 -26.89 14.01
CA GLN A 286 1.43 -27.03 13.20
C GLN A 286 1.10 -27.47 11.77
N PRO A 287 1.79 -26.99 10.72
CA PRO A 287 1.51 -27.40 9.34
C PRO A 287 1.51 -28.93 9.16
N THR A 288 2.46 -29.62 9.79
CA THR A 288 2.56 -31.09 9.82
C THR A 288 1.35 -31.75 10.48
N ASP A 289 0.84 -31.15 11.56
CA ASP A 289 -0.31 -31.64 12.31
C ASP A 289 -1.62 -31.41 11.55
N VAL A 290 -1.75 -30.24 10.93
CA VAL A 290 -2.87 -29.85 10.07
C VAL A 290 -2.92 -30.77 8.84
N ALA A 291 -1.79 -31.04 8.19
CA ALA A 291 -1.70 -31.95 7.04
C ALA A 291 -2.24 -33.36 7.37
N MET A 292 -2.01 -33.84 8.59
CA MET A 292 -2.52 -35.14 9.05
C MET A 292 -4.02 -35.12 9.31
N LEU A 293 -4.57 -34.01 9.81
CA LEU A 293 -6.01 -33.89 10.00
C LEU A 293 -6.76 -33.61 8.69
N ASP A 294 -6.12 -32.93 7.74
CA ASP A 294 -6.62 -32.81 6.37
C ASP A 294 -6.64 -34.17 5.66
N MET A 295 -5.66 -35.03 5.94
CA MET A 295 -5.69 -36.42 5.50
C MET A 295 -6.93 -37.15 6.05
N LEU A 296 -7.22 -37.00 7.33
CA LEU A 296 -8.41 -37.56 7.98
C LEU A 296 -9.71 -37.08 7.30
N ASP A 297 -9.79 -35.79 6.94
CA ASP A 297 -10.92 -35.23 6.20
C ASP A 297 -11.04 -35.78 4.76
N ARG A 298 -9.92 -36.01 4.06
CA ARG A 298 -9.89 -36.63 2.73
C ARG A 298 -10.42 -38.07 2.75
N PHE A 299 -10.09 -38.82 3.81
CA PHE A 299 -10.62 -40.18 4.03
C PHE A 299 -12.04 -40.18 4.63
N LYS A 300 -12.64 -39.01 4.87
CA LYS A 300 -13.97 -38.81 5.48
C LYS A 300 -14.12 -39.47 6.87
N GLU A 301 -13.02 -39.58 7.60
CA GLU A 301 -13.00 -40.12 8.95
C GLU A 301 -13.30 -39.03 9.99
N HIS A 302 -13.92 -39.42 11.10
CA HIS A 302 -14.32 -38.47 12.15
C HIS A 302 -13.19 -38.26 13.15
N ASP A 303 -13.24 -37.16 13.90
CA ASP A 303 -12.28 -36.91 14.96
C ASP A 303 -12.47 -37.89 16.13
N ALA A 304 -11.69 -38.96 16.14
CA ALA A 304 -11.70 -40.00 17.16
C ALA A 304 -11.34 -39.49 18.58
N ARG A 305 -10.82 -38.27 18.74
CA ARG A 305 -10.45 -37.70 20.05
C ARG A 305 -11.65 -37.42 20.95
N GLU A 306 -12.83 -37.20 20.39
CA GLU A 306 -14.06 -36.98 21.19
C GLU A 306 -14.66 -38.29 21.72
N GLY A 307 -14.37 -39.43 21.07
CA GLY A 307 -14.90 -40.75 21.43
C GLY A 307 -13.93 -41.68 22.16
N LEU A 308 -12.62 -41.39 22.16
CA LEU A 308 -11.64 -42.08 22.99
C LEU A 308 -11.49 -41.36 24.34
N GLY A 309 -11.29 -42.12 25.42
CA GLY A 309 -11.09 -41.60 26.79
C GLY A 309 -10.00 -40.52 26.92
N HIS A 310 -9.93 -39.90 28.11
CA HIS A 310 -9.04 -38.76 28.35
C HIS A 310 -7.56 -39.09 28.09
N ARG A 311 -6.80 -38.13 27.53
CA ARG A 311 -5.33 -38.25 27.38
C ARG A 311 -4.71 -38.33 28.78
N LEU A 312 -4.12 -39.47 29.15
CA LEU A 312 -3.57 -39.69 30.49
C LEU A 312 -2.19 -39.04 30.66
N GLY A 313 -1.43 -38.93 29.58
CA GLY A 313 -0.14 -38.26 29.55
C GLY A 313 0.29 -37.91 28.14
N GLU A 314 1.01 -36.81 27.99
CA GLU A 314 1.57 -36.36 26.72
C GLU A 314 3.04 -36.04 26.84
N THR A 315 3.80 -36.42 25.83
CA THR A 315 5.19 -36.04 25.63
C THR A 315 5.25 -35.21 24.35
N PRO A 316 5.39 -33.87 24.46
CA PRO A 316 5.42 -33.00 23.29
C PRO A 316 6.64 -33.28 22.42
N PHE A 317 6.53 -32.92 21.14
CA PHE A 317 7.64 -33.00 20.20
C PHE A 317 8.83 -32.17 20.69
N SER A 318 10.04 -32.72 20.58
CA SER A 318 11.30 -32.00 20.83
C SER A 318 12.28 -32.31 19.70
N SER A 319 13.06 -31.32 19.26
CA SER A 319 14.08 -31.47 18.21
C SER A 319 15.21 -32.45 18.58
N GLU A 320 15.52 -32.59 19.87
CA GLU A 320 16.50 -33.57 20.35
C GLU A 320 15.95 -35.00 20.24
N ARG A 321 14.70 -35.20 20.65
CA ARG A 321 14.00 -36.50 20.62
C ARG A 321 13.55 -36.88 19.21
N LYS A 322 13.11 -35.91 18.42
CA LYS A 322 12.49 -36.03 17.08
C LYS A 322 11.21 -36.87 17.03
N TRP A 323 10.47 -37.00 18.13
CA TRP A 323 9.17 -37.67 18.19
C TRP A 323 8.24 -37.04 19.24
N MET A 324 6.95 -37.29 19.09
CA MET A 324 5.85 -36.91 19.98
C MET A 324 5.11 -38.18 20.41
N GLY A 325 4.65 -38.24 21.66
CA GLY A 325 3.91 -39.39 22.19
C GLY A 325 2.71 -38.98 23.05
N VAL A 326 1.65 -39.77 23.01
CA VAL A 326 0.42 -39.56 23.81
C VAL A 326 -0.06 -40.91 24.33
N THR A 327 -0.43 -40.99 25.61
CA THR A 327 -1.06 -42.17 26.21
C THR A 327 -2.54 -41.90 26.44
N VAL A 328 -3.37 -42.89 26.09
CA VAL A 328 -4.84 -42.83 26.23
C VAL A 328 -5.29 -44.05 27.00
N GLY A 329 -6.21 -43.86 27.95
CA GLY A 329 -6.83 -44.96 28.70
C GLY A 329 -8.29 -44.63 29.03
N ASP A 330 -9.03 -45.66 29.40
CA ASP A 330 -10.45 -45.55 29.74
C ASP A 330 -10.61 -45.27 31.24
N THR A 331 -11.25 -44.16 31.61
CA THR A 331 -11.57 -43.78 33.00
C THR A 331 -12.96 -44.27 33.44
N SER A 332 -13.70 -45.01 32.60
CA SER A 332 -15.12 -45.33 32.83
C SER A 332 -15.43 -46.75 33.32
N GLN A 333 -14.59 -47.35 34.17
CA GLN A 333 -14.98 -48.55 34.94
C GLN A 333 -14.55 -48.49 36.41
N GLU A 334 -15.47 -48.06 37.29
CA GLU A 334 -15.49 -48.46 38.70
C GLU A 334 -15.83 -49.97 38.77
N GLY A 335 -14.81 -50.83 38.67
CA GLY A 335 -15.01 -52.27 38.83
C GLY A 335 -13.94 -53.14 38.18
N GLY A 336 -12.81 -53.33 38.86
CA GLY A 336 -12.06 -54.59 38.91
C GLY A 336 -11.46 -55.23 37.63
N SER A 337 -11.63 -54.70 36.42
CA SER A 337 -11.01 -55.25 35.21
C SER A 337 -10.02 -54.26 34.57
N LYS A 338 -8.88 -54.81 34.14
CA LYS A 338 -7.64 -54.15 33.69
C LYS A 338 -7.86 -52.87 32.86
N SER A 339 -7.28 -51.75 33.30
CA SER A 339 -7.18 -50.52 32.49
C SER A 339 -6.27 -50.76 31.27
N ASN A 340 -6.84 -50.82 30.07
CA ASN A 340 -6.09 -50.95 28.82
C ASN A 340 -5.57 -49.57 28.39
N GLU A 341 -4.36 -49.23 28.85
CA GLU A 341 -3.64 -48.02 28.44
C GLU A 341 -2.89 -48.27 27.13
N VAL A 342 -3.07 -47.39 26.14
CA VAL A 342 -2.44 -47.49 24.82
C VAL A 342 -1.59 -46.24 24.56
N ALA A 343 -0.34 -46.44 24.15
CA ALA A 343 0.58 -45.40 23.73
C ALA A 343 0.54 -45.22 22.20
N TYR A 344 0.57 -43.96 21.76
CA TYR A 344 0.60 -43.55 20.36
C TYR A 344 1.79 -42.62 20.12
N ILE A 345 2.61 -42.89 19.10
CA ILE A 345 3.79 -42.07 18.78
C ILE A 345 3.87 -41.71 17.29
N LYS A 346 4.42 -40.52 17.02
CA LYS A 346 4.78 -40.05 15.66
C LYS A 346 6.07 -39.24 15.66
N GLY A 347 6.80 -39.21 14.53
CA GLY A 347 8.12 -38.60 14.50
C GLY A 347 9.04 -39.13 13.39
N ALA A 348 10.34 -38.87 13.55
CA ALA A 348 11.38 -39.32 12.62
C ALA A 348 11.46 -40.86 12.56
N VAL A 349 11.59 -41.38 11.34
CA VAL A 349 11.55 -42.83 11.04
C VAL A 349 12.56 -43.61 11.90
N ASP A 350 13.82 -43.18 11.94
CA ASP A 350 14.88 -43.84 12.72
C ASP A 350 14.60 -43.90 14.21
N ARG A 351 13.94 -42.87 14.76
CA ARG A 351 13.63 -42.78 16.19
C ARG A 351 12.46 -43.68 16.56
N ILE A 352 11.50 -43.82 15.67
CA ILE A 352 10.34 -44.69 15.87
C ILE A 352 10.73 -46.15 15.72
N LEU A 353 11.52 -46.49 14.70
CA LEU A 353 11.98 -47.87 14.47
C LEU A 353 12.80 -48.43 15.63
N LYS A 354 13.51 -47.57 16.38
CA LYS A 354 14.23 -47.97 17.60
C LYS A 354 13.32 -48.35 18.76
N ARG A 355 12.05 -47.90 18.74
CA ARG A 355 11.05 -48.11 19.79
C ARG A 355 10.00 -49.17 19.41
N CYS A 356 10.13 -49.78 18.23
CA CYS A 356 9.18 -50.77 17.72
C CYS A 356 9.79 -52.18 17.71
N ASP A 357 9.03 -53.14 18.23
CA ASP A 357 9.39 -54.56 18.26
C ASP A 357 8.60 -55.37 17.20
N THR A 358 7.41 -54.90 16.86
CA THR A 358 6.50 -55.52 15.89
C THR A 358 6.08 -54.51 14.83
N TYR A 359 5.52 -54.99 13.71
CA TYR A 359 4.85 -54.19 12.71
C TYR A 359 3.48 -54.78 12.36
N LEU A 360 2.59 -53.94 11.82
CA LEU A 360 1.22 -54.30 11.48
C LEU A 360 1.09 -54.69 10.00
N THR A 361 0.50 -55.85 9.72
CA THR A 361 0.14 -56.27 8.36
C THR A 361 -1.24 -55.75 7.94
N LYS A 362 -1.56 -55.77 6.64
CA LYS A 362 -2.82 -55.32 6.02
C LYS A 362 -4.06 -55.93 6.66
N ASP A 363 -3.95 -57.19 7.12
CA ASP A 363 -5.01 -57.94 7.81
C ASP A 363 -5.15 -57.58 9.30
N GLY A 364 -4.32 -56.65 9.81
CA GLY A 364 -4.30 -56.21 11.20
C GLY A 364 -3.58 -57.17 12.15
N ARG A 365 -2.71 -58.05 11.65
CA ARG A 365 -1.90 -58.95 12.49
C ARG A 365 -0.56 -58.30 12.85
N GLU A 366 -0.11 -58.51 14.09
CA GLU A 366 1.20 -58.03 14.56
C GLU A 366 2.27 -59.10 14.29
N VAL A 367 3.32 -58.73 13.55
CA VAL A 367 4.45 -59.59 13.19
C VAL A 367 5.73 -58.98 13.75
N VAL A 368 6.71 -59.79 14.15
CA VAL A 368 7.99 -59.31 14.70
C VAL A 368 8.77 -58.54 13.64
N LEU A 369 9.29 -57.37 14.02
CA LEU A 369 10.07 -56.50 13.15
C LEU A 369 11.54 -56.95 13.11
N ASP A 370 11.85 -57.76 12.10
CA ASP A 370 13.20 -58.29 11.84
C ASP A 370 14.12 -57.25 11.15
N ALA A 371 15.41 -57.59 11.01
CA ALA A 371 16.39 -56.69 10.39
C ALA A 371 16.06 -56.40 8.91
N ALA A 372 15.51 -57.38 8.18
CA ALA A 372 15.08 -57.20 6.80
C ALA A 372 13.86 -56.26 6.69
N GLY A 373 12.88 -56.41 7.58
CA GLY A 373 11.74 -55.50 7.71
C GLY A 373 12.18 -54.06 8.02
N LYS A 374 13.11 -53.86 8.97
CA LYS A 374 13.68 -52.53 9.26
C LYS A 374 14.33 -51.90 8.03
N GLN A 375 15.11 -52.67 7.27
CA GLN A 375 15.75 -52.18 6.05
C GLN A 375 14.72 -51.82 4.97
N SER A 376 13.63 -52.59 4.83
CA SER A 376 12.54 -52.27 3.91
C SER A 376 11.90 -50.92 4.24
N VAL A 377 11.61 -50.65 5.51
CA VAL A 377 11.05 -49.37 5.97
C VAL A 377 11.99 -48.21 5.63
N LEU A 378 13.29 -48.36 5.89
CA LEU A 378 14.29 -47.34 5.59
C LEU A 378 14.40 -47.07 4.08
N ASN A 379 14.41 -48.13 3.25
CA ASN A 379 14.44 -48.00 1.80
C ASN A 379 13.17 -47.28 1.27
N ALA A 380 12.00 -47.58 1.82
CA ALA A 380 10.75 -46.90 1.45
C ALA A 380 10.75 -45.42 1.87
N ALA A 381 11.27 -45.11 3.06
CA ALA A 381 11.46 -43.74 3.52
C ALA A 381 12.43 -42.95 2.63
N GLU A 382 13.53 -43.58 2.19
CA GLU A 382 14.50 -42.98 1.28
C GLU A 382 13.90 -42.68 -0.10
N LYS A 383 13.16 -43.63 -0.68
CA LYS A 383 12.41 -43.41 -1.94
C LYS A 383 11.42 -42.22 -1.83
N MET A 384 10.68 -42.13 -0.73
CA MET A 384 9.79 -40.99 -0.49
C MET A 384 10.58 -39.67 -0.33
N ALA A 385 11.74 -39.71 0.33
CA ALA A 385 12.60 -38.54 0.50
C ALA A 385 13.22 -38.07 -0.84
N GLU A 386 13.57 -38.99 -1.74
CA GLU A 386 14.04 -38.68 -3.10
C GLU A 386 12.98 -37.92 -3.93
N GLU A 387 11.69 -38.15 -3.66
CA GLU A 387 10.59 -37.40 -4.25
C GLU A 387 10.34 -36.02 -3.60
N GLY A 388 11.18 -35.65 -2.62
CA GLY A 388 11.08 -34.42 -1.85
C GLY A 388 9.98 -34.43 -0.79
N LEU A 389 9.57 -35.62 -0.33
CA LEU A 389 8.56 -35.74 0.72
C LEU A 389 9.22 -35.73 2.10
N ARG A 390 8.63 -35.00 3.04
CA ARG A 390 8.90 -35.12 4.46
C ARG A 390 8.21 -36.38 4.98
N VAL A 391 9.01 -37.34 5.44
CA VAL A 391 8.51 -38.66 5.87
C VAL A 391 8.40 -38.73 7.40
N LEU A 392 7.25 -39.17 7.90
CA LEU A 392 7.02 -39.46 9.32
C LEU A 392 6.67 -40.93 9.52
N GLY A 393 7.19 -41.52 10.59
CA GLY A 393 6.77 -42.82 11.08
C GLY A 393 5.62 -42.73 12.08
N PHE A 394 4.84 -43.80 12.18
CA PHE A 394 3.73 -43.93 13.12
C PHE A 394 3.78 -45.30 13.81
N ALA A 395 3.63 -45.31 15.13
CA ALA A 395 3.57 -46.54 15.90
C ALA A 395 2.62 -46.42 17.10
N SER A 396 2.13 -47.56 17.58
CA SER A 396 1.24 -47.63 18.75
C SER A 396 1.31 -49.00 19.42
N GLY A 397 1.03 -49.07 20.71
CA GLY A 397 1.07 -50.33 21.45
C GLY A 397 0.51 -50.19 22.87
N PRO A 398 0.25 -51.32 23.56
CA PRO A 398 -0.17 -51.31 24.96
C PRO A 398 0.97 -50.87 25.89
N VAL A 399 0.65 -50.17 26.98
CA VAL A 399 1.65 -49.73 27.98
C VAL A 399 2.02 -50.89 28.92
N ALA A 400 3.31 -51.24 29.00
CA ALA A 400 3.82 -52.24 29.94
C ALA A 400 3.98 -51.65 31.36
N LYS A 401 3.20 -52.13 32.34
CA LYS A 401 3.37 -51.75 33.76
C LYS A 401 4.56 -52.51 34.37
N HIS A 402 5.70 -51.86 34.57
CA HIS A 402 6.76 -52.39 35.44
C HIS A 402 6.39 -52.22 36.91
N ALA A 403 6.48 -53.32 37.67
CA ALA A 403 6.15 -53.39 39.08
C ALA A 403 7.08 -52.48 39.92
N LYS A 404 6.51 -51.50 40.62
CA LYS A 404 7.24 -50.66 41.59
C LYS A 404 7.76 -51.54 42.74
N SER A 405 9.05 -51.83 42.78
CA SER A 405 9.75 -52.14 44.03
C SER A 405 10.28 -50.82 44.61
N PHE A 406 9.66 -50.32 45.67
CA PHE A 406 10.26 -49.28 46.51
C PHE A 406 10.20 -49.77 47.96
N THR A 407 11.36 -50.16 48.49
CA THR A 407 11.62 -50.35 49.91
C THR A 407 11.51 -49.01 50.64
N PRO A 408 10.90 -48.95 51.85
CA PRO A 408 10.79 -47.69 52.58
C PRO A 408 12.09 -47.46 53.38
N LEU A 409 12.80 -46.37 53.10
CA LEU A 409 13.79 -45.85 54.03
C LEU A 409 13.63 -44.33 54.21
N SER A 410 12.95 -44.01 55.30
CA SER A 410 13.14 -42.90 56.23
C SER A 410 14.18 -41.84 55.85
N THR A 411 13.72 -40.63 55.51
CA THR A 411 14.16 -39.35 56.13
C THR A 411 13.28 -38.21 55.62
N PRO A 412 12.73 -37.33 56.48
CA PRO A 412 11.97 -36.16 56.04
C PRO A 412 12.90 -34.95 55.87
N LYS A 413 12.99 -34.39 54.67
CA LYS A 413 13.58 -33.06 54.44
C LYS A 413 12.67 -32.19 53.58
N THR A 414 12.20 -31.13 54.24
CA THR A 414 11.86 -29.78 53.73
C THR A 414 10.89 -29.68 52.55
N ALA A 415 9.69 -29.23 52.88
CA ALA A 415 8.72 -28.65 51.95
C ALA A 415 9.30 -27.38 51.31
N ASN A 416 9.69 -27.49 50.03
CA ASN A 416 9.68 -26.45 49.00
C ASN A 416 10.34 -27.04 47.75
N ALA A 417 9.58 -27.86 47.02
CA ALA A 417 9.90 -28.27 45.67
C ALA A 417 8.60 -28.15 44.85
N GLU A 418 8.66 -27.32 43.81
CA GLU A 418 7.65 -27.25 42.76
C GLU A 418 7.44 -28.66 42.15
N PRO A 419 6.24 -28.99 41.63
CA PRO A 419 6.00 -30.30 41.06
C PRO A 419 6.84 -30.51 39.80
N VAL A 420 7.95 -31.23 39.92
CA VAL A 420 8.72 -31.76 38.79
C VAL A 420 7.91 -32.91 38.18
N VAL A 421 7.36 -32.70 36.99
CA VAL A 421 6.75 -33.76 36.17
C VAL A 421 7.86 -34.74 35.77
N SER A 422 7.88 -35.93 36.37
CA SER A 422 8.80 -37.00 36.00
C SER A 422 8.40 -37.58 34.64
N HIS A 423 9.19 -37.34 33.59
CA HIS A 423 9.02 -37.97 32.27
C HIS A 423 9.37 -39.47 32.33
N ASN A 424 8.37 -40.35 32.32
CA ASN A 424 8.60 -41.79 32.12
C ASN A 424 8.68 -42.08 30.61
N GLU A 425 9.88 -41.95 30.01
CA GLU A 425 10.09 -42.28 28.58
C GLU A 425 9.96 -43.78 28.28
N ASP A 426 10.16 -44.65 29.28
CA ASP A 426 10.06 -46.11 29.19
C ASP A 426 8.67 -46.60 28.75
N VAL A 427 7.64 -45.75 28.86
CA VAL A 427 6.25 -46.03 28.47
C VAL A 427 6.09 -46.18 26.96
N TYR A 428 7.05 -45.67 26.17
CA TYR A 428 7.00 -45.66 24.71
C TYR A 428 7.95 -46.69 24.05
N GLU A 429 8.32 -47.75 24.76
CA GLU A 429 9.12 -48.87 24.23
C GLU A 429 8.24 -50.09 23.94
N GLY A 430 8.66 -50.95 22.99
CA GLY A 430 7.95 -52.16 22.61
C GLY A 430 6.66 -51.95 21.81
N LEU A 431 6.62 -50.93 20.96
CA LEU A 431 5.42 -50.56 20.20
C LEU A 431 5.31 -51.31 18.85
N THR A 432 4.11 -51.31 18.27
CA THR A 432 3.83 -51.86 16.92
C THR A 432 3.94 -50.75 15.89
N PHE A 433 4.84 -50.90 14.92
CA PHE A 433 5.00 -50.00 13.76
C PHE A 433 3.81 -50.13 12.81
N ALA A 434 3.14 -49.01 12.51
CA ALA A 434 1.98 -48.99 11.63
C ALA A 434 2.37 -48.67 10.17
N GLY A 435 3.17 -47.63 9.95
CA GLY A 435 3.57 -47.23 8.61
C GLY A 435 4.20 -45.85 8.53
N LEU A 436 4.40 -45.39 7.29
CA LEU A 436 4.99 -44.10 6.93
C LEU A 436 3.96 -43.21 6.24
N VAL A 437 4.05 -41.91 6.47
CA VAL A 437 3.34 -40.88 5.68
C VAL A 437 4.34 -39.88 5.14
N GLY A 438 4.33 -39.71 3.84
CA GLY A 438 5.05 -38.66 3.11
C GLY A 438 4.15 -37.45 2.91
N MET A 439 4.63 -36.29 3.31
CA MET A 439 3.97 -35.00 3.10
C MET A 439 4.91 -34.02 2.41
N SER A 440 4.38 -33.13 1.60
CA SER A 440 5.15 -32.08 0.93
C SER A 440 4.34 -30.80 0.83
N ASP A 441 5.03 -29.69 0.67
CA ASP A 441 4.41 -28.43 0.25
C ASP A 441 4.24 -28.44 -1.28
N PRO A 442 3.01 -28.58 -1.82
CA PRO A 442 2.80 -28.73 -3.25
C PRO A 442 3.04 -27.42 -4.01
N PRO A 443 3.50 -27.49 -5.27
CA PRO A 443 3.63 -26.32 -6.12
C PRO A 443 2.25 -25.69 -6.40
N ARG A 444 2.21 -24.37 -6.54
CA ARG A 444 0.97 -23.65 -6.90
C ARG A 444 0.50 -24.07 -8.31
N PRO A 445 -0.83 -24.10 -8.55
CA PRO A 445 -1.36 -24.47 -9.86
C PRO A 445 -0.97 -23.37 -10.86
N GLY A 446 -0.59 -23.76 -12.08
CA GLY A 446 -0.18 -22.82 -13.12
C GLY A 446 1.32 -22.47 -13.15
N VAL A 447 2.05 -22.55 -12.03
CA VAL A 447 3.50 -22.22 -11.95
C VAL A 447 4.31 -22.99 -12.99
N THR A 448 4.09 -24.31 -13.10
CA THR A 448 4.77 -25.17 -14.07
C THR A 448 4.58 -24.69 -15.52
N ARG A 449 3.39 -24.21 -15.87
CA ARG A 449 3.10 -23.69 -17.22
C ARG A 449 3.83 -22.35 -17.44
N SER A 450 3.82 -21.49 -16.43
CA SER A 450 4.46 -20.17 -16.46
C SER A 450 5.98 -20.29 -16.59
N ILE A 451 6.63 -21.15 -15.80
CA ILE A 451 8.08 -21.42 -15.88
C ILE A 451 8.46 -21.90 -17.27
N ARG A 452 7.74 -22.89 -17.83
CA ARG A 452 8.01 -23.39 -19.19
C ARG A 452 7.88 -22.28 -20.24
N ARG A 453 6.90 -21.38 -20.10
CA ARG A 453 6.69 -20.28 -21.05
C ARG A 453 7.77 -19.20 -20.93
N LEU A 454 8.21 -18.87 -19.70
CA LEU A 454 9.35 -17.98 -19.46
C LEU A 454 10.64 -18.54 -20.06
N MET A 455 10.91 -19.83 -19.85
CA MET A 455 12.09 -20.50 -20.39
C MET A 455 12.08 -20.54 -21.93
N ARG A 456 10.92 -20.78 -22.57
CA ARG A 456 10.78 -20.66 -24.03
C ARG A 456 11.03 -19.25 -24.54
N GLY A 457 10.70 -18.23 -23.73
CA GLY A 457 10.98 -16.83 -24.02
C GLY A 457 12.43 -16.39 -23.74
N GLY A 458 13.32 -17.32 -23.39
CA GLY A 458 14.73 -17.05 -23.13
C GLY A 458 15.06 -16.49 -21.74
N VAL A 459 14.12 -16.61 -20.78
CA VAL A 459 14.32 -16.19 -19.38
C VAL A 459 14.76 -17.39 -18.53
N LYS A 460 15.88 -17.27 -17.83
CA LYS A 460 16.38 -18.30 -16.89
C LYS A 460 15.64 -18.17 -15.56
N VAL A 461 15.08 -19.27 -15.06
CA VAL A 461 14.45 -19.32 -13.73
C VAL A 461 15.40 -20.00 -12.76
N ILE A 462 15.68 -19.35 -11.63
CA ILE A 462 16.55 -19.84 -10.55
C ILE A 462 15.72 -19.95 -9.28
N MET A 463 15.76 -21.12 -8.63
CA MET A 463 15.14 -21.31 -7.31
C MET A 463 16.16 -21.04 -6.22
N ILE A 464 15.78 -20.25 -5.23
CA ILE A 464 16.58 -19.99 -4.02
C ILE A 464 15.76 -20.44 -2.82
N THR A 465 16.29 -21.28 -1.94
CA THR A 465 15.52 -21.85 -0.83
C THR A 465 16.39 -22.19 0.39
N GLY A 466 15.79 -22.09 1.58
CA GLY A 466 16.35 -22.61 2.84
C GLY A 466 16.27 -24.14 2.97
N ASP A 467 15.50 -24.83 2.11
CA ASP A 467 15.33 -26.28 2.16
C ASP A 467 16.62 -27.05 1.91
N ALA A 468 16.61 -28.33 2.30
CA ALA A 468 17.65 -29.27 1.91
C ALA A 468 17.70 -29.46 0.38
N GLU A 469 18.89 -29.75 -0.13
CA GLU A 469 19.16 -29.94 -1.56
C GLU A 469 18.26 -30.99 -2.22
N THR A 470 18.02 -32.12 -1.55
CA THR A 470 17.17 -33.20 -2.06
C THR A 470 15.75 -32.74 -2.34
N THR A 471 15.14 -32.01 -1.41
CA THR A 471 13.80 -31.43 -1.55
C THR A 471 13.75 -30.38 -2.65
N ALA A 472 14.75 -29.49 -2.70
CA ALA A 472 14.82 -28.43 -3.70
C ALA A 472 14.94 -29.01 -5.12
N VAL A 473 15.78 -30.02 -5.32
CA VAL A 473 15.92 -30.73 -6.60
C VAL A 473 14.63 -31.45 -7.01
N ALA A 474 13.96 -32.12 -6.07
CA ALA A 474 12.72 -32.82 -6.35
C ALA A 474 11.60 -31.85 -6.78
N ILE A 475 11.43 -30.73 -6.07
CA ILE A 475 10.46 -29.69 -6.44
C ILE A 475 10.85 -29.06 -7.79
N GLY A 476 12.14 -28.81 -8.02
CA GLY A 476 12.61 -28.27 -9.29
C GLY A 476 12.35 -29.15 -10.49
N LYS A 477 12.50 -30.47 -10.34
CA LYS A 477 12.10 -31.46 -11.36
C LYS A 477 10.59 -31.44 -11.61
N LYS A 478 9.77 -31.38 -10.54
CA LYS A 478 8.29 -31.31 -10.65
C LYS A 478 7.82 -30.03 -11.37
N LEU A 479 8.48 -28.91 -11.14
CA LEU A 479 8.20 -27.63 -11.80
C LEU A 479 8.70 -27.56 -13.26
N GLY A 480 9.51 -28.54 -13.70
CA GLY A 480 10.06 -28.60 -15.04
C GLY A 480 11.21 -27.62 -15.28
N MET A 481 11.98 -27.28 -14.23
CA MET A 481 13.19 -26.47 -14.37
C MET A 481 14.30 -27.26 -15.09
N ALA A 482 15.10 -26.58 -15.90
CA ALA A 482 16.26 -27.19 -16.57
C ALA A 482 17.42 -27.39 -15.59
N ILE A 483 17.45 -28.53 -14.92
CA ILE A 483 18.53 -28.93 -14.02
C ILE A 483 19.55 -29.70 -14.86
N ALA A 484 20.74 -29.14 -15.05
CA ALA A 484 21.82 -29.81 -15.78
C ALA A 484 22.23 -31.09 -15.04
N THR A 485 22.49 -32.18 -15.77
CA THR A 485 23.07 -33.38 -15.14
C THR A 485 24.52 -33.10 -14.76
N PRO A 486 24.96 -33.44 -13.54
CA PRO A 486 26.35 -33.28 -13.14
C PRO A 486 27.24 -34.07 -14.10
N ARG A 487 28.14 -33.40 -14.82
CA ARG A 487 29.21 -34.06 -15.56
C ARG A 487 30.50 -33.84 -14.79
N GLU A 488 31.03 -34.91 -14.19
CA GLU A 488 32.39 -34.93 -13.66
C GLU A 488 33.36 -34.59 -14.80
N HIS A 489 34.01 -33.42 -14.71
CA HIS A 489 35.07 -33.04 -15.63
C HIS A 489 36.40 -32.98 -14.88
N THR A 490 37.45 -33.36 -15.61
CA THR A 490 38.87 -33.40 -15.26
C THR A 490 39.37 -32.25 -14.39
N SER A 491 40.37 -32.57 -13.56
CA SER A 491 41.00 -31.86 -12.43
C SER A 491 41.58 -30.44 -12.67
N ARG A 492 41.17 -29.71 -13.72
CA ARG A 492 41.61 -28.32 -14.00
C ARG A 492 40.49 -27.31 -14.32
N SER A 493 39.22 -27.72 -14.35
CA SER A 493 38.07 -26.79 -14.46
C SER A 493 37.28 -26.78 -13.15
N VAL A 494 36.88 -25.60 -12.68
CA VAL A 494 35.95 -25.44 -11.54
C VAL A 494 34.74 -26.35 -11.80
N ALA A 495 34.47 -27.28 -10.89
CA ALA A 495 33.37 -28.23 -11.02
C ALA A 495 32.05 -27.47 -10.93
N VAL A 496 31.41 -27.20 -12.08
CA VAL A 496 30.16 -26.43 -12.09
C VAL A 496 29.00 -27.36 -11.73
N LYS A 497 28.49 -27.24 -10.51
CA LYS A 497 27.33 -27.99 -10.04
C LYS A 497 26.02 -27.28 -10.42
N PRO A 498 24.97 -28.04 -10.81
CA PRO A 498 23.63 -27.49 -11.09
C PRO A 498 22.92 -26.97 -9.83
N VAL A 499 23.35 -27.45 -8.66
CA VAL A 499 22.84 -27.07 -7.34
C VAL A 499 24.02 -26.65 -6.47
N LEU A 500 23.85 -25.55 -5.74
CA LEU A 500 24.83 -25.06 -4.77
C LEU A 500 24.17 -24.90 -3.41
N SER A 501 24.84 -25.36 -2.36
CA SER A 501 24.40 -25.18 -0.99
C SER A 501 24.94 -23.87 -0.40
N GLY A 502 24.26 -23.31 0.62
CA GLY A 502 24.70 -22.06 1.27
C GLY A 502 26.15 -22.10 1.78
N HIS A 503 26.59 -23.23 2.33
CA HIS A 503 27.97 -23.42 2.79
C HIS A 503 28.99 -23.32 1.65
N GLU A 504 28.68 -23.88 0.48
CA GLU A 504 29.55 -23.78 -0.70
C GLU A 504 29.61 -22.33 -1.22
N ILE A 505 28.52 -21.56 -1.10
CA ILE A 505 28.48 -20.14 -1.51
C ILE A 505 29.36 -19.27 -0.59
N GLU A 506 29.45 -19.61 0.70
CA GLU A 506 30.32 -18.91 1.66
C GLU A 506 31.80 -19.14 1.36
N GLU A 507 32.17 -20.36 0.99
CA GLU A 507 33.54 -20.71 0.64
C GLU A 507 33.99 -20.09 -0.69
N MET A 508 33.07 -19.83 -1.62
CA MET A 508 33.36 -19.24 -2.92
C MET A 508 33.60 -17.72 -2.85
N THR A 509 34.57 -17.24 -3.62
CA THR A 509 34.72 -15.80 -3.89
C THR A 509 33.66 -15.30 -4.88
N ASP A 510 33.40 -13.99 -4.92
CA ASP A 510 32.40 -13.41 -5.84
C ASP A 510 32.67 -13.74 -7.32
N VAL A 511 33.95 -13.80 -7.71
CA VAL A 511 34.38 -14.14 -9.07
C VAL A 511 34.16 -15.62 -9.41
N GLU A 512 34.44 -16.51 -8.45
CA GLU A 512 34.16 -17.94 -8.61
C GLU A 512 32.65 -18.21 -8.68
N LEU A 513 31.87 -17.49 -7.85
CA LEU A 513 30.42 -17.57 -7.86
C LEU A 513 29.83 -17.06 -9.18
N GLU A 514 30.35 -15.96 -9.74
CA GLU A 514 29.96 -15.43 -11.06
C GLU A 514 30.14 -16.48 -12.17
N ALA A 515 31.27 -17.21 -12.16
CA ALA A 515 31.54 -18.27 -13.12
C ALA A 515 30.63 -19.49 -12.94
N ALA A 516 30.33 -19.88 -11.68
CA ALA A 516 29.49 -21.03 -11.37
C ALA A 516 27.99 -20.80 -11.68
N ILE A 517 27.49 -19.60 -11.37
CA ILE A 517 26.09 -19.18 -11.52
C ILE A 517 25.54 -19.40 -12.95
N GLY A 518 26.41 -19.37 -13.96
CA GLY A 518 26.04 -19.62 -15.35
C GLY A 518 25.23 -20.91 -15.54
N ASN A 519 25.63 -22.01 -14.88
CA ASN A 519 24.98 -23.32 -15.02
C ASN A 519 24.19 -23.76 -13.78
N THR A 520 24.23 -23.01 -12.68
CA THR A 520 23.44 -23.30 -11.48
C THR A 520 21.99 -22.84 -11.66
N SER A 521 21.04 -23.68 -11.25
CA SER A 521 19.59 -23.40 -11.30
C SER A 521 18.93 -23.40 -9.93
N ILE A 522 19.56 -24.02 -8.93
CA ILE A 522 18.99 -24.18 -7.58
C ILE A 522 20.07 -23.80 -6.55
N PHE A 523 19.68 -22.96 -5.60
CA PHE A 523 20.46 -22.66 -4.41
C PHE A 523 19.69 -23.16 -3.18
N ALA A 524 20.29 -24.04 -2.40
CA ALA A 524 19.68 -24.71 -1.25
C ALA A 524 20.35 -24.30 0.06
N ARG A 525 19.62 -24.37 1.19
CA ARG A 525 20.09 -23.91 2.51
C ARG A 525 20.70 -22.51 2.51
N THR A 526 20.07 -21.57 1.82
CA THR A 526 20.59 -20.20 1.66
C THR A 526 20.14 -19.27 2.77
N SER A 527 21.05 -18.43 3.25
CA SER A 527 20.75 -17.30 4.14
C SER A 527 20.34 -16.03 3.37
N PRO A 528 19.78 -15.01 4.04
CA PRO A 528 19.49 -13.71 3.40
C PRO A 528 20.73 -13.07 2.74
N ASP A 529 21.90 -13.19 3.36
CA ASP A 529 23.16 -12.67 2.81
C ASP A 529 23.58 -13.42 1.54
N HIS A 530 23.32 -14.74 1.48
CA HIS A 530 23.55 -15.51 0.26
C HIS A 530 22.64 -15.03 -0.88
N LYS A 531 21.37 -14.70 -0.60
CA LYS A 531 20.45 -14.13 -1.60
C LYS A 531 21.03 -12.86 -2.20
N MET A 532 21.57 -11.96 -1.36
CA MET A 532 22.25 -10.74 -1.79
C MET A 532 23.50 -11.01 -2.64
N LYS A 533 24.34 -11.97 -2.22
CA LYS A 533 25.57 -12.34 -2.95
C LYS A 533 25.25 -12.93 -4.32
N ILE A 534 24.23 -13.78 -4.43
CA ILE A 534 23.74 -14.36 -5.69
C ILE A 534 23.28 -13.25 -6.65
N ILE A 535 22.48 -12.30 -6.17
CA ILE A 535 21.98 -11.19 -7.01
C ILE A 535 23.13 -10.32 -7.51
N ARG A 536 24.10 -9.98 -6.65
CA ARG A 536 25.29 -9.20 -7.04
C ARG A 536 26.11 -9.91 -8.11
N ALA A 537 26.33 -11.22 -7.97
CA ALA A 537 27.08 -12.00 -8.94
C ALA A 537 26.36 -12.10 -10.30
N LEU A 538 25.02 -12.26 -10.30
CA LEU A 538 24.22 -12.18 -11.53
C LEU A 538 24.28 -10.79 -12.18
N GLN A 539 24.18 -9.72 -11.39
CA GLN A 539 24.28 -8.34 -11.89
C GLN A 539 25.68 -8.01 -12.42
N ALA A 540 26.74 -8.53 -11.81
CA ALA A 540 28.13 -8.36 -12.24
C ALA A 540 28.37 -8.97 -13.64
N ARG A 541 27.75 -10.11 -13.91
CA ARG A 541 27.73 -10.75 -15.24
C ARG A 541 26.98 -9.94 -16.31
N GLY A 542 26.19 -8.95 -15.89
CA GLY A 542 25.36 -8.11 -16.75
C GLY A 542 23.96 -8.66 -17.01
N ASP A 543 23.50 -9.65 -16.21
CA ASP A 543 22.12 -10.12 -16.21
C ASP A 543 21.20 -9.09 -15.52
N ILE A 544 19.94 -8.98 -15.98
CA ILE A 544 18.90 -8.16 -15.37
C ILE A 544 18.03 -9.09 -14.53
N VAL A 545 18.12 -8.91 -13.22
CA VAL A 545 17.61 -9.86 -12.23
C VAL A 545 16.28 -9.36 -11.67
N ALA A 546 15.24 -10.16 -11.85
CA ALA A 546 14.01 -10.05 -11.07
C ALA A 546 14.08 -11.02 -9.89
N MET A 547 13.78 -10.54 -8.69
CA MET A 547 13.67 -11.39 -7.50
C MET A 547 12.23 -11.42 -7.00
N THR A 548 11.71 -12.59 -6.64
CA THR A 548 10.43 -12.74 -5.94
C THR A 548 10.64 -13.17 -4.50
N GLY A 549 9.86 -12.62 -3.56
CA GLY A 549 9.87 -13.00 -2.15
C GLY A 549 8.65 -12.49 -1.39
N ASP A 550 8.43 -13.04 -0.21
CA ASP A 550 7.30 -12.72 0.67
C ASP A 550 7.75 -12.35 2.10
N GLY A 551 8.89 -12.89 2.55
CA GLY A 551 9.43 -12.67 3.89
C GLY A 551 10.22 -11.37 4.06
N VAL A 552 10.45 -10.96 5.32
CA VAL A 552 11.30 -9.79 5.63
C VAL A 552 12.77 -10.06 5.26
N ASN A 553 13.17 -11.32 5.28
CA ASN A 553 14.47 -11.81 4.82
C ASN A 553 14.75 -11.52 3.35
N ASP A 554 13.70 -11.42 2.54
CA ASP A 554 13.83 -11.10 1.13
C ASP A 554 13.93 -9.60 0.89
N ALA A 555 13.55 -8.76 1.85
CA ALA A 555 13.49 -7.32 1.64
C ALA A 555 14.82 -6.69 1.14
N PRO A 556 16.01 -7.02 1.71
CA PRO A 556 17.27 -6.49 1.18
C PRO A 556 17.53 -6.94 -0.26
N ALA A 557 17.23 -8.20 -0.55
CA ALA A 557 17.49 -8.82 -1.84
C ALA A 557 16.48 -8.34 -2.92
N LEU A 558 15.21 -8.17 -2.55
CA LEU A 558 14.17 -7.53 -3.36
C LEU A 558 14.54 -6.09 -3.72
N LYS A 559 15.09 -5.33 -2.76
CA LYS A 559 15.51 -3.95 -2.97
C LYS A 559 16.74 -3.85 -3.89
N LYS A 560 17.64 -4.82 -3.80
CA LYS A 560 18.90 -4.85 -4.57
C LYS A 560 18.71 -5.35 -6.00
N ALA A 561 17.73 -6.23 -6.22
CA ALA A 561 17.37 -6.71 -7.56
C ALA A 561 17.04 -5.53 -8.50
N ASP A 562 17.19 -5.75 -9.81
CA ASP A 562 16.77 -4.74 -10.80
C ASP A 562 15.25 -4.57 -10.80
N ILE A 563 14.53 -5.64 -10.47
CA ILE A 563 13.10 -5.66 -10.16
C ILE A 563 12.87 -6.50 -8.90
N GLY A 564 12.41 -5.87 -7.82
CA GLY A 564 11.85 -6.59 -6.66
C GLY A 564 10.36 -6.89 -6.84
N ILE A 565 9.95 -8.14 -6.64
CA ILE A 565 8.55 -8.61 -6.74
C ILE A 565 8.09 -9.17 -5.38
N SER A 566 7.09 -8.54 -4.76
CA SER A 566 6.50 -9.03 -3.51
C SER A 566 5.17 -9.72 -3.74
N MET A 567 4.89 -10.76 -2.95
CA MET A 567 3.55 -11.33 -2.81
C MET A 567 2.63 -10.33 -2.09
N GLY A 568 1.37 -10.25 -2.48
CA GLY A 568 0.39 -9.26 -2.00
C GLY A 568 -0.43 -9.76 -0.81
N LEU A 569 -0.83 -11.03 -0.82
CA LEU A 569 -1.61 -11.64 0.27
C LEU A 569 -0.70 -12.22 1.35
N GLN A 570 0.28 -13.05 0.96
CA GLN A 570 1.22 -13.68 1.90
C GLN A 570 2.42 -12.81 2.25
N GLY A 571 2.75 -11.82 1.43
CA GLY A 571 3.91 -10.96 1.66
C GLY A 571 3.78 -10.07 2.89
N THR A 572 4.88 -9.93 3.62
CA THR A 572 5.03 -8.99 4.72
C THR A 572 5.02 -7.55 4.22
N ASP A 573 4.61 -6.60 5.07
CA ASP A 573 4.58 -5.18 4.69
C ASP A 573 5.99 -4.65 4.35
N VAL A 574 7.03 -5.17 5.01
CA VAL A 574 8.43 -4.83 4.71
C VAL A 574 8.85 -5.33 3.33
N ALA A 575 8.44 -6.55 2.93
CA ALA A 575 8.70 -7.06 1.58
C ALA A 575 7.98 -6.22 0.51
N LYS A 576 6.72 -5.84 0.75
CA LYS A 576 5.94 -4.97 -0.15
C LYS A 576 6.55 -3.58 -0.29
N GLU A 577 7.06 -3.03 0.81
CA GLU A 577 7.76 -1.74 0.85
C GLU A 577 9.11 -1.78 0.14
N ALA A 578 9.82 -2.91 0.17
CA ALA A 578 11.09 -3.09 -0.52
C ALA A 578 10.93 -3.31 -2.03
N ALA A 579 9.85 -3.97 -2.45
CA ALA A 579 9.61 -4.36 -3.84
C ALA A 579 9.18 -3.19 -4.76
N ASP A 580 9.50 -3.33 -6.05
CA ASP A 580 9.07 -2.44 -7.13
C ASP A 580 7.72 -2.83 -7.73
N MET A 581 7.35 -4.12 -7.63
CA MET A 581 6.09 -4.69 -8.09
C MET A 581 5.45 -5.57 -7.01
N ILE A 582 4.13 -5.52 -6.88
CA ILE A 582 3.36 -6.32 -5.92
C ILE A 582 2.32 -7.15 -6.69
N LEU A 583 2.26 -8.45 -6.42
CA LEU A 583 1.27 -9.38 -6.99
C LEU A 583 0.07 -9.49 -6.06
N THR A 584 -1.08 -8.91 -6.41
CA THR A 584 -2.25 -8.90 -5.51
C THR A 584 -2.95 -10.24 -5.35
N ASP A 585 -2.68 -11.18 -6.26
CA ASP A 585 -3.30 -12.51 -6.35
C ASP A 585 -2.38 -13.65 -5.89
N ASP A 586 -1.11 -13.35 -5.58
CA ASP A 586 -0.08 -14.33 -5.24
C ASP A 586 0.11 -15.43 -6.32
N ASP A 587 -0.18 -15.11 -7.59
CA ASP A 587 0.02 -16.02 -8.72
C ASP A 587 1.30 -15.69 -9.49
N PHE A 588 2.15 -16.70 -9.67
CA PHE A 588 3.36 -16.62 -10.48
C PHE A 588 3.05 -16.34 -11.97
N SER A 589 1.87 -16.73 -12.46
CA SER A 589 1.46 -16.45 -13.85
C SER A 589 1.36 -14.94 -14.15
N THR A 590 1.10 -14.13 -13.12
CA THR A 590 1.03 -12.67 -13.23
C THR A 590 2.39 -12.05 -13.57
N ILE A 591 3.49 -12.65 -13.12
CA ILE A 591 4.86 -12.22 -13.50
C ILE A 591 5.08 -12.37 -15.00
N LEU A 592 4.61 -13.48 -15.58
CA LEU A 592 4.69 -13.71 -17.02
C LEU A 592 3.91 -12.65 -17.80
N HIS A 593 2.69 -12.33 -17.37
CA HIS A 593 1.88 -11.27 -17.98
C HIS A 593 2.51 -9.88 -17.85
N ALA A 594 3.15 -9.60 -16.71
CA ALA A 594 3.84 -8.35 -16.50
C ALA A 594 5.10 -8.22 -17.38
N ILE A 595 5.87 -9.30 -17.59
CA ILE A 595 6.98 -9.34 -18.56
C ILE A 595 6.47 -9.19 -20.00
N GLU A 596 5.32 -9.79 -20.33
CA GLU A 596 4.64 -9.63 -21.64
C GLU A 596 4.33 -8.16 -21.94
N GLU A 597 3.67 -7.49 -21.00
CA GLU A 597 3.34 -6.06 -21.11
C GLU A 597 4.61 -5.20 -21.15
N GLY A 598 5.62 -5.49 -20.32
CA GLY A 598 6.90 -4.77 -20.32
C GLY A 598 7.62 -4.82 -21.66
N LYS A 599 7.68 -6.00 -22.30
CA LYS A 599 8.26 -6.15 -23.65
C LYS A 599 7.44 -5.38 -24.70
N GLY A 600 6.11 -5.42 -24.59
CA GLY A 600 5.21 -4.71 -25.50
C GLY A 600 5.33 -3.20 -25.42
N ILE A 601 5.37 -2.65 -24.20
CA ILE A 601 5.53 -1.21 -23.96
C ILE A 601 6.86 -0.73 -24.54
N PHE A 602 7.95 -1.47 -24.34
CA PHE A 602 9.23 -1.11 -24.93
C PHE A 602 9.21 -1.11 -26.47
N TYR A 603 8.56 -2.12 -27.08
CA TYR A 603 8.38 -2.16 -28.53
C TYR A 603 7.58 -0.95 -29.05
N ASN A 604 6.51 -0.58 -28.36
CA ASN A 604 5.71 0.61 -28.69
C ASN A 604 6.54 1.89 -28.54
N ILE A 605 7.38 1.97 -27.51
CA ILE A 605 8.32 3.08 -27.33
C ILE A 605 9.25 3.21 -28.53
N GLN A 606 9.86 2.13 -29.00
CA GLN A 606 10.69 2.18 -30.20
C GLN A 606 9.93 2.66 -31.44
N ASN A 607 8.67 2.25 -31.59
CA ASN A 607 7.85 2.64 -32.74
C ASN A 607 7.55 4.14 -32.76
N PHE A 608 7.09 4.73 -31.66
CA PHE A 608 6.82 6.17 -31.65
C PHE A 608 8.10 7.00 -31.63
N LEU A 609 9.19 6.52 -31.01
CA LEU A 609 10.49 7.19 -31.09
C LEU A 609 11.00 7.26 -32.53
N THR A 610 10.81 6.19 -33.30
CA THR A 610 11.16 6.17 -34.73
C THR A 610 10.39 7.25 -35.49
N PHE A 611 9.10 7.41 -35.19
CA PHE A 611 8.26 8.44 -35.79
C PHE A 611 8.74 9.85 -35.39
N GLN A 612 8.85 10.15 -34.10
CA GLN A 612 9.19 11.49 -33.61
C GLN A 612 10.60 11.93 -34.03
N LEU A 613 11.59 11.03 -33.94
CA LEU A 613 12.96 11.32 -34.40
C LEU A 613 13.02 11.55 -35.91
N SER A 614 12.15 10.92 -36.71
CA SER A 614 12.14 11.14 -38.16
C SER A 614 11.69 12.55 -38.53
N THR A 615 10.67 13.09 -37.84
CA THR A 615 10.22 14.48 -38.04
C THR A 615 11.26 15.49 -37.56
N SER A 616 11.84 15.29 -36.37
CA SER A 616 12.88 16.19 -35.85
C SER A 616 14.15 16.17 -36.72
N ALA A 617 14.57 14.99 -37.19
CA ALA A 617 15.69 14.87 -38.12
C ALA A 617 15.39 15.55 -39.47
N ALA A 618 14.16 15.42 -39.99
CA ALA A 618 13.75 16.09 -41.22
C ALA A 618 13.77 17.62 -41.08
N ALA A 619 13.25 18.16 -39.97
CA ALA A 619 13.25 19.59 -39.68
C ALA A 619 14.68 20.13 -39.54
N LEU A 620 15.55 19.42 -38.81
CA LEU A 620 16.95 19.81 -38.63
C LEU A 620 17.73 19.78 -39.96
N THR A 621 17.50 18.74 -40.77
CA THR A 621 18.13 18.61 -42.11
C THR A 621 17.63 19.71 -43.06
N LEU A 622 16.35 20.07 -43.00
CA LEU A 622 15.77 21.15 -43.80
C LEU A 622 16.38 22.51 -43.43
N VAL A 623 16.42 22.85 -42.14
CA VAL A 623 17.04 24.09 -41.64
C VAL A 623 18.51 24.15 -42.05
N PHE A 624 19.24 23.03 -41.93
CA PHE A 624 20.63 22.92 -42.35
C PHE A 624 20.80 23.17 -43.86
N LEU A 625 20.03 22.48 -44.71
CA LEU A 625 20.08 22.64 -46.16
C LEU A 625 19.77 24.07 -46.61
N CYS A 626 18.71 24.69 -46.08
CA CYS A 626 18.38 26.08 -46.38
C CYS A 626 19.50 27.04 -45.95
N THR A 627 20.12 26.79 -44.80
CA THR A 627 21.24 27.60 -44.29
C THR A 627 22.48 27.49 -45.18
N CYS A 628 22.82 26.28 -45.63
CA CYS A 628 23.96 26.01 -46.54
C CYS A 628 23.75 26.57 -47.95
N LEU A 629 22.52 26.48 -48.48
CA LEU A 629 22.16 27.01 -49.80
C LEU A 629 21.94 28.53 -49.80
N GLY A 630 21.97 29.17 -48.63
CA GLY A 630 21.80 30.63 -48.50
C GLY A 630 20.35 31.12 -48.56
N PHE A 631 19.37 30.20 -48.51
CA PHE A 631 17.95 30.56 -48.41
C PHE A 631 17.60 31.05 -47.00
N LYS A 632 16.56 31.89 -46.87
CA LYS A 632 16.07 32.22 -45.52
C LYS A 632 15.44 30.96 -44.91
N ASN A 633 15.45 30.90 -43.59
CA ASN A 633 14.99 29.73 -42.88
C ASN A 633 13.47 29.53 -43.11
N PRO A 634 13.03 28.37 -43.63
CA PRO A 634 11.61 28.14 -43.95
C PRO A 634 10.73 28.00 -42.71
N LEU A 635 11.32 27.66 -41.56
CA LEU A 635 10.60 27.38 -40.32
C LEU A 635 11.07 28.30 -39.19
N ASN A 636 10.11 28.83 -38.44
CA ASN A 636 10.32 29.56 -37.20
C ASN A 636 10.42 28.57 -36.01
N ALA A 637 11.15 28.94 -34.95
CA ALA A 637 11.25 28.14 -33.72
C ALA A 637 9.86 27.79 -33.14
N MET A 638 8.91 28.72 -33.17
CA MET A 638 7.52 28.47 -32.74
C MET A 638 6.78 27.44 -33.60
N GLN A 639 7.08 27.36 -34.90
CA GLN A 639 6.47 26.36 -35.80
C GLN A 639 7.06 24.97 -35.54
N ILE A 640 8.36 24.89 -35.27
CA ILE A 640 9.04 23.63 -34.91
C ILE A 640 8.49 23.12 -33.57
N LEU A 641 8.31 24.00 -32.59
CA LEU A 641 7.67 23.69 -31.32
C LEU A 641 6.25 23.14 -31.51
N TRP A 642 5.47 23.77 -32.38
CA TRP A 642 4.11 23.34 -32.69
C TRP A 642 4.08 21.94 -33.34
N ILE A 643 5.01 21.65 -34.25
CA ILE A 643 5.16 20.32 -34.85
C ILE A 643 5.48 19.29 -33.76
N ASN A 644 6.52 19.53 -32.96
CA ASN A 644 7.04 18.58 -31.99
C ASN A 644 6.05 18.25 -30.84
N ILE A 645 5.23 19.21 -30.41
CA ILE A 645 4.30 19.04 -29.28
C ILE A 645 2.88 18.72 -29.74
N ILE A 646 2.30 19.55 -30.61
CA ILE A 646 0.86 19.50 -30.91
C ILE A 646 0.56 18.54 -32.05
N MET A 647 1.37 18.54 -33.12
CA MET A 647 1.10 17.71 -34.30
C MET A 647 1.62 16.28 -34.12
N ASP A 648 2.85 16.13 -33.62
CA ASP A 648 3.47 14.81 -33.43
C ASP A 648 2.99 14.11 -32.15
N GLY A 649 2.56 14.88 -31.14
CA GLY A 649 2.14 14.36 -29.84
C GLY A 649 1.01 13.32 -29.90
N PRO A 650 -0.17 13.64 -30.47
CA PRO A 650 -1.29 12.71 -30.52
C PRO A 650 -1.02 11.43 -31.34
N PRO A 651 -0.40 11.47 -32.55
CA PRO A 651 -0.01 10.27 -33.28
C PRO A 651 1.01 9.41 -32.53
N ALA A 652 2.04 10.02 -31.94
CA ALA A 652 3.03 9.31 -31.14
C ALA A 652 2.39 8.65 -29.92
N GLN A 653 1.44 9.33 -29.27
CA GLN A 653 0.65 8.74 -28.18
C GLN A 653 -0.19 7.54 -28.66
N SER A 654 -0.81 7.62 -29.84
CA SER A 654 -1.57 6.50 -30.40
C SER A 654 -0.68 5.26 -30.64
N LEU A 655 0.54 5.45 -31.13
CA LEU A 655 1.54 4.38 -31.30
C LEU A 655 1.99 3.81 -29.94
N GLY A 656 2.05 4.62 -28.89
CA GLY A 656 2.34 4.18 -27.52
C GLY A 656 1.30 3.19 -26.97
N VAL A 657 0.03 3.36 -27.36
CA VAL A 657 -1.13 2.60 -26.82
C VAL A 657 -1.41 1.31 -27.62
N GLU A 658 -0.63 1.01 -28.66
CA GLU A 658 -0.85 -0.17 -29.51
C GLU A 658 -0.83 -1.48 -28.69
N PRO A 659 -1.70 -2.47 -28.99
CA PRO A 659 -1.66 -3.76 -28.32
C PRO A 659 -0.39 -4.54 -28.68
N VAL A 660 0.12 -5.30 -27.70
CA VAL A 660 1.36 -6.07 -27.78
C VAL A 660 1.28 -7.12 -28.90
N ASP A 661 2.30 -7.15 -29.77
CA ASP A 661 2.42 -8.17 -30.79
C ASP A 661 2.81 -9.53 -30.14
N PRO A 662 2.04 -10.61 -30.35
CA PRO A 662 2.33 -11.93 -29.79
C PRO A 662 3.72 -12.47 -30.15
N ASP A 663 4.31 -12.05 -31.28
CA ASP A 663 5.64 -12.52 -31.69
C ASP A 663 6.78 -11.89 -30.87
N VAL A 664 6.53 -10.78 -30.18
CA VAL A 664 7.50 -10.16 -29.25
C VAL A 664 7.86 -11.15 -28.12
N MET A 665 6.96 -12.06 -27.77
CA MET A 665 7.19 -13.05 -26.72
C MET A 665 8.15 -14.17 -27.08
N LYS A 666 8.30 -14.47 -28.38
CA LYS A 666 9.26 -15.46 -28.84
C LYS A 666 10.69 -14.91 -28.86
N ARG A 667 10.84 -13.59 -28.78
CA ARG A 667 12.15 -12.94 -28.80
C ARG A 667 12.81 -13.03 -27.42
N PRO A 668 14.11 -13.33 -27.36
CA PRO A 668 14.85 -13.35 -26.10
C PRO A 668 14.85 -11.95 -25.45
N PRO A 669 15.05 -11.86 -24.12
CA PRO A 669 15.17 -10.59 -23.43
C PRO A 669 16.33 -9.77 -23.99
N ARG A 670 16.16 -8.44 -23.98
CA ARG A 670 17.18 -7.51 -24.45
C ARG A 670 18.39 -7.51 -23.51
N LYS A 671 19.59 -7.45 -24.07
CA LYS A 671 20.82 -7.25 -23.28
C LYS A 671 20.86 -5.84 -22.69
N ARG A 672 21.34 -5.70 -21.46
CA ARG A 672 21.44 -4.41 -20.74
C ARG A 672 22.08 -3.27 -21.55
N ASN A 673 23.14 -3.57 -22.30
CA ASN A 673 23.90 -2.57 -23.07
C ASN A 673 23.45 -2.43 -24.54
N ALA A 674 22.38 -3.09 -24.97
CA ALA A 674 21.88 -2.90 -26.31
C ALA A 674 21.36 -1.46 -26.45
N PRO A 675 21.66 -0.70 -27.51
CA PRO A 675 21.13 0.66 -27.68
C PRO A 675 19.60 0.63 -27.95
N THR A 676 18.88 1.66 -27.51
CA THR A 676 17.43 1.81 -27.80
C THR A 676 17.19 2.06 -29.29
N LEU A 677 18.06 2.89 -29.90
CA LEU A 677 18.15 3.10 -31.34
C LEU A 677 19.07 2.05 -31.97
N THR A 678 18.47 1.03 -32.56
CA THR A 678 19.23 0.03 -33.32
C THR A 678 19.59 0.60 -34.70
N TRP A 679 20.69 0.13 -35.31
CA TRP A 679 21.06 0.53 -36.67
C TRP A 679 19.92 0.39 -37.70
N PRO A 680 19.14 -0.70 -37.72
CA PRO A 680 17.96 -0.79 -38.57
C PRO A 680 16.94 0.33 -38.33
N LEU A 681 16.74 0.72 -37.07
CA LEU A 681 15.84 1.81 -36.71
C LEU A 681 16.38 3.16 -37.20
N ILE A 682 17.67 3.42 -37.01
CA ILE A 682 18.34 4.64 -37.53
C ILE A 682 18.23 4.70 -39.06
N THR A 683 18.43 3.59 -39.77
CA THR A 683 18.27 3.57 -41.24
C THR A 683 16.85 3.92 -41.66
N ARG A 684 15.83 3.43 -40.93
CA ARG A 684 14.42 3.79 -41.18
C ARG A 684 14.17 5.28 -40.92
N VAL A 685 14.66 5.81 -39.80
CA VAL A 685 14.56 7.24 -39.44
C VAL A 685 15.17 8.09 -40.54
N LEU A 686 16.40 7.78 -40.98
CA LEU A 686 17.09 8.51 -42.03
C LEU A 686 16.33 8.43 -43.36
N THR A 687 15.83 7.25 -43.76
CA THR A 687 15.04 7.12 -45.01
C THR A 687 13.77 7.96 -44.98
N SER A 688 13.01 7.91 -43.87
CA SER A 688 11.80 8.73 -43.70
C SER A 688 12.14 10.22 -43.69
N ALA A 689 13.18 10.61 -42.95
CA ALA A 689 13.63 12.00 -42.89
C ALA A 689 14.02 12.52 -44.28
N THR A 690 14.79 11.75 -45.07
CA THR A 690 15.14 12.16 -46.44
C THR A 690 13.93 12.34 -47.35
N ILE A 691 12.91 11.47 -47.25
CA ILE A 691 11.68 11.61 -48.05
C ILE A 691 10.93 12.89 -47.65
N ILE A 692 10.77 13.13 -46.36
CA ILE A 692 10.10 14.32 -45.84
C ILE A 692 10.84 15.58 -46.28
N THR A 693 12.16 15.65 -46.08
CA THR A 693 13.00 16.80 -46.44
C THR A 693 12.99 17.08 -47.94
N LEU A 694 13.09 16.06 -48.80
CA LEU A 694 13.03 16.24 -50.26
C LEU A 694 11.66 16.76 -50.69
N GLY A 695 10.57 16.21 -50.15
CA GLY A 695 9.22 16.66 -50.43
C GLY A 695 9.00 18.11 -49.99
N THR A 696 9.47 18.48 -48.79
CA THR A 696 9.34 19.86 -48.31
C THR A 696 10.18 20.83 -49.12
N MET A 697 11.40 20.46 -49.47
CA MET A 697 12.28 21.32 -50.26
C MET A 697 11.69 21.53 -51.66
N ALA A 698 11.06 20.52 -52.26
CA ALA A 698 10.38 20.66 -53.56
C ALA A 698 9.22 21.66 -53.50
N VAL A 699 8.38 21.60 -52.46
CA VAL A 699 7.28 22.57 -52.26
C VAL A 699 7.83 23.96 -51.97
N TYR A 700 8.83 24.06 -51.09
CA TYR A 700 9.45 25.33 -50.72
C TYR A 700 10.10 26.03 -51.93
N THR A 701 10.82 25.28 -52.76
CA THR A 701 11.45 25.83 -53.98
C THR A 701 10.42 26.18 -55.04
N HIS A 702 9.35 25.42 -55.19
CA HIS A 702 8.27 25.73 -56.15
C HIS A 702 7.57 27.05 -55.84
N GLU A 703 7.17 27.27 -54.57
CA GLU A 703 6.53 28.51 -54.12
C GLU A 703 7.50 29.70 -54.11
N MET A 704 8.80 29.46 -53.86
CA MET A 704 9.83 30.49 -53.99
C MET A 704 10.05 30.95 -55.43
N LEU A 705 10.00 30.03 -56.40
CA LEU A 705 10.23 30.35 -57.80
C LEU A 705 9.07 31.11 -58.44
N SER A 706 7.85 31.05 -57.89
CA SER A 706 6.70 31.78 -58.45
C SER A 706 6.72 33.27 -58.15
N ASP A 707 7.11 33.67 -56.93
CA ASP A 707 6.94 35.06 -56.47
C ASP A 707 8.26 35.80 -56.17
N GLY A 708 9.40 35.10 -56.03
CA GLY A 708 10.72 35.71 -55.79
C GLY A 708 10.90 36.36 -54.40
N GLU A 709 9.86 36.40 -53.56
CA GLU A 709 9.86 36.91 -52.19
C GLU A 709 9.30 35.89 -51.19
N ILE A 710 9.89 35.81 -49.99
CA ILE A 710 9.44 34.91 -48.92
C ILE A 710 8.28 35.52 -48.16
N THR A 711 7.09 35.01 -48.42
CA THR A 711 5.85 35.44 -47.75
C THR A 711 5.52 34.57 -46.54
N LYS A 712 4.65 35.07 -45.66
CA LYS A 712 4.10 34.27 -44.54
C LYS A 712 3.36 33.03 -45.02
N ARG A 713 2.80 33.08 -46.24
CA ARG A 713 2.11 31.96 -46.88
C ARG A 713 3.07 30.80 -47.14
N ASP A 714 4.26 31.06 -47.66
CA ASP A 714 5.25 30.03 -48.01
C ASP A 714 5.73 29.28 -46.76
N THR A 715 6.02 30.02 -45.69
CA THR A 715 6.40 29.43 -44.40
C THR A 715 5.28 28.59 -43.79
N THR A 716 4.01 28.99 -44.01
CA THR A 716 2.84 28.24 -43.52
C THR A 716 2.58 27.00 -44.36
N MET A 717 2.71 27.09 -45.70
CA MET A 717 2.58 25.97 -46.63
C MET A 717 3.65 24.91 -46.38
N THR A 718 4.90 25.33 -46.17
CA THR A 718 6.02 24.43 -45.83
C THR A 718 5.76 23.75 -44.48
N PHE A 719 5.29 24.51 -43.49
CA PHE A 719 4.87 23.99 -42.19
C PHE A 719 3.73 22.96 -42.30
N THR A 720 2.66 23.23 -43.07
CA THR A 720 1.56 22.26 -43.27
C THR A 720 2.00 21.04 -44.04
N TYR A 721 2.90 21.17 -45.03
CA TYR A 721 3.38 20.01 -45.78
C TYR A 721 4.23 19.07 -44.92
N ILE A 722 5.10 19.58 -44.03
CA ILE A 722 5.83 18.74 -43.06
C ILE A 722 4.84 17.96 -42.20
N SER A 723 3.83 18.64 -41.68
CA SER A 723 2.79 18.02 -40.87
C SER A 723 2.05 16.91 -41.63
N GLU A 724 1.59 17.20 -42.84
CA GLU A 724 0.76 16.28 -43.60
C GLU A 724 1.56 15.07 -44.09
N SER A 725 2.79 15.29 -44.59
CA SER A 725 3.68 14.21 -45.05
C SER A 725 4.10 13.27 -43.92
N ALA A 726 4.46 13.79 -42.74
CA ALA A 726 4.79 12.98 -41.56
C ALA A 726 3.59 12.10 -41.13
N THR A 727 2.40 12.71 -41.09
CA THR A 727 1.15 12.02 -40.72
C THR A 727 0.77 10.94 -41.74
N LEU A 728 0.96 11.19 -43.04
CA LEU A 728 0.60 10.24 -44.11
C LEU A 728 1.49 9.00 -44.12
N THR A 729 2.78 9.14 -43.80
CA THR A 729 3.67 7.99 -43.57
C THR A 729 3.27 7.18 -42.35
N ALA A 730 2.89 7.84 -41.25
CA ALA A 730 2.40 7.17 -40.05
C ALA A 730 1.07 6.43 -40.31
N ILE A 731 0.15 7.06 -41.05
CA ILE A 731 -1.12 6.46 -41.48
C ILE A 731 -0.87 5.28 -42.42
N ARG A 732 0.06 5.36 -43.38
CA ARG A 732 0.38 4.22 -44.25
C ARG A 732 1.00 3.06 -43.49
N ALA A 733 1.86 3.34 -42.52
CA ALA A 733 2.45 2.32 -41.65
C ALA A 733 1.37 1.63 -40.80
N SER A 734 0.50 2.40 -40.15
CA SER A 734 -0.62 1.86 -39.36
C SER A 734 -1.66 1.14 -40.22
N LEU A 735 -1.95 1.63 -41.43
CA LEU A 735 -2.81 0.96 -42.40
C LEU A 735 -2.22 -0.37 -42.87
N SER A 736 -0.90 -0.43 -43.12
CA SER A 736 -0.23 -1.68 -43.49
C SER A 736 -0.25 -2.70 -42.36
N ALA A 737 -0.07 -2.24 -41.11
CA ALA A 737 -0.18 -3.08 -39.91
C ALA A 737 -1.61 -3.59 -39.70
N LEU A 738 -2.61 -2.72 -39.89
CA LEU A 738 -4.03 -3.07 -39.89
C LEU A 738 -4.35 -4.10 -40.98
N GLN A 739 -3.85 -3.94 -42.21
CA GLN A 739 -4.05 -4.90 -43.29
C GLN A 739 -3.45 -6.28 -42.98
N THR A 740 -2.27 -6.34 -42.37
CA THR A 740 -1.70 -7.62 -41.89
C THR A 740 -2.52 -8.23 -40.75
N ARG A 741 -3.06 -7.41 -39.84
CA ARG A 741 -3.97 -7.88 -38.77
C ARG A 741 -5.27 -8.39 -39.34
N ASP A 742 -5.90 -7.67 -40.28
CA ASP A 742 -7.12 -8.07 -40.96
C ASP A 742 -6.91 -9.36 -41.75
N ALA A 743 -5.78 -9.52 -42.45
CA ALA A 743 -5.44 -10.76 -43.12
C ALA A 743 -5.29 -11.93 -42.12
N ALA A 744 -4.66 -11.71 -40.97
CA ALA A 744 -4.52 -12.72 -39.92
C ALA A 744 -5.87 -13.08 -39.28
N ILE A 745 -6.72 -12.08 -38.99
CA ILE A 745 -8.08 -12.26 -38.45
C ILE A 745 -8.94 -13.02 -39.46
N THR A 746 -8.88 -12.65 -40.73
CA THR A 746 -9.64 -13.31 -41.80
C THR A 746 -9.20 -14.77 -41.96
N SER A 747 -7.90 -15.05 -41.87
CA SER A 747 -7.41 -16.44 -41.85
C SER A 747 -7.93 -17.24 -40.65
N ARG A 748 -7.96 -16.64 -39.45
CA ARG A 748 -8.50 -17.28 -38.24
C ARG A 748 -10.02 -17.47 -38.33
N LEU A 749 -10.73 -16.50 -38.86
CA LEU A 749 -12.16 -16.57 -39.13
C LEU A 749 -12.45 -17.69 -40.15
N GLN A 750 -11.66 -17.80 -41.21
CA GLN A 750 -11.77 -18.89 -42.19
C GLN A 750 -11.53 -20.26 -41.55
N THR A 751 -10.54 -20.37 -40.64
CA THR A 751 -10.31 -21.61 -39.86
C THR A 751 -11.45 -21.90 -38.88
N LEU A 752 -12.06 -20.88 -38.28
CA LEU A 752 -13.20 -21.05 -37.38
C LEU A 752 -14.49 -21.39 -38.13
N ILE A 753 -14.75 -20.76 -39.28
CA ILE A 753 -15.90 -21.05 -40.15
C ILE A 753 -15.78 -22.46 -40.73
N SER A 754 -14.58 -22.89 -41.12
CA SER A 754 -14.37 -24.29 -41.52
C SER A 754 -14.60 -25.27 -40.36
N SER A 755 -14.22 -24.92 -39.12
CA SER A 755 -14.56 -25.72 -37.93
C SER A 755 -16.05 -25.68 -37.56
N GLN A 756 -16.78 -24.62 -37.93
CA GLN A 756 -18.23 -24.49 -37.74
C GLN A 756 -18.99 -25.46 -38.65
N ALA A 757 -18.47 -25.76 -39.85
CA ALA A 757 -19.05 -26.79 -40.71
C ALA A 757 -19.01 -28.16 -40.02
N ASP A 758 -17.90 -28.50 -39.36
CA ASP A 758 -17.77 -29.74 -38.57
C ASP A 758 -18.68 -29.75 -37.34
N LEU A 759 -18.75 -28.62 -36.61
CA LEU A 759 -19.63 -28.45 -35.45
C LEU A 759 -21.12 -28.53 -35.84
N SER A 760 -21.52 -27.96 -36.99
CA SER A 760 -22.91 -28.04 -37.49
C SER A 760 -23.31 -29.47 -37.84
N ARG A 761 -22.33 -30.29 -38.27
CA ARG A 761 -22.51 -31.70 -38.58
C ARG A 761 -22.69 -32.54 -37.30
N GLU A 762 -21.99 -32.18 -36.22
CA GLU A 762 -22.19 -32.77 -34.89
C GLU A 762 -23.47 -32.28 -34.20
N LEU A 763 -23.81 -31.00 -34.33
CA LEU A 763 -25.06 -30.43 -33.81
C LEU A 763 -26.30 -31.00 -34.51
N GLY A 764 -26.23 -31.29 -35.81
CA GLY A 764 -27.29 -32.00 -36.53
C GLY A 764 -27.53 -33.42 -36.00
N ARG A 765 -26.50 -34.09 -35.45
CA ARG A 765 -26.66 -35.36 -34.73
C ARG A 765 -27.28 -35.16 -33.34
N LEU A 766 -26.98 -34.05 -32.67
CA LEU A 766 -27.54 -33.71 -31.36
C LEU A 766 -28.98 -33.19 -31.43
N ASP A 767 -29.41 -32.53 -32.50
CA ASP A 767 -30.79 -32.04 -32.66
C ASP A 767 -31.80 -33.19 -32.80
N LEU A 768 -31.38 -34.33 -33.37
CA LEU A 768 -32.17 -35.56 -33.38
C LEU A 768 -32.35 -36.16 -31.97
N LEU A 769 -31.36 -35.98 -31.08
CA LEU A 769 -31.44 -36.36 -29.65
C LEU A 769 -32.27 -35.35 -28.84
N ARG A 770 -32.15 -34.06 -29.17
CA ARG A 770 -32.87 -32.95 -28.51
C ARG A 770 -34.38 -33.03 -28.71
N ALA A 771 -34.84 -33.47 -29.88
CA ALA A 771 -36.26 -33.69 -30.14
C ALA A 771 -36.89 -34.74 -29.21
N HIS A 772 -36.09 -35.72 -28.73
CA HIS A 772 -36.54 -36.74 -27.78
C HIS A 772 -36.49 -36.29 -26.31
N LEU A 773 -35.55 -35.41 -25.95
CA LEU A 773 -35.40 -34.89 -24.59
C LEU A 773 -36.35 -33.72 -24.29
N GLY A 774 -36.77 -32.97 -25.31
CA GLY A 774 -37.65 -31.80 -25.15
C GLY A 774 -39.01 -32.11 -24.53
N THR A 775 -39.58 -33.30 -24.79
CA THR A 775 -40.88 -33.71 -24.23
C THR A 775 -40.80 -34.10 -22.74
N GLN A 776 -39.63 -34.55 -22.26
CA GLN A 776 -39.45 -34.90 -20.83
C GLN A 776 -39.10 -33.69 -19.95
N VAL A 777 -38.45 -32.67 -20.51
CA VAL A 777 -38.03 -31.46 -19.77
C VAL A 777 -39.21 -30.53 -19.47
N ILE A 778 -40.23 -30.49 -20.33
CA ILE A 778 -41.41 -29.66 -20.12
C ILE A 778 -42.24 -30.17 -18.93
N HIS A 779 -42.41 -31.48 -18.79
CA HIS A 779 -43.11 -32.09 -17.65
C HIS A 779 -42.40 -31.93 -16.30
N THR A 780 -41.08 -31.79 -16.28
CA THR A 780 -40.29 -31.57 -15.05
C THR A 780 -40.24 -30.10 -14.64
N ARG A 781 -40.32 -29.18 -15.62
CA ARG A 781 -40.28 -27.74 -15.37
C ARG A 781 -41.56 -27.20 -14.72
N ASP A 782 -42.72 -27.80 -15.05
CA ASP A 782 -43.99 -27.43 -14.42
C ASP A 782 -44.07 -27.86 -12.94
N ILE A 783 -43.43 -28.97 -12.57
CA ILE A 783 -43.33 -29.43 -11.16
C ILE A 783 -42.36 -28.54 -10.36
N SER A 784 -41.24 -28.13 -10.96
CA SER A 784 -40.23 -27.30 -10.30
C SER A 784 -40.72 -25.87 -10.03
N ASN A 785 -41.52 -25.29 -10.92
CA ASN A 785 -42.00 -23.92 -10.78
C ASN A 785 -43.05 -23.78 -9.66
N GLY A 786 -43.86 -24.81 -9.38
CA GLY A 786 -44.84 -24.78 -8.30
C GLY A 786 -44.25 -24.87 -6.89
N MET A 787 -43.08 -25.50 -6.72
CA MET A 787 -42.44 -25.68 -5.41
C MET A 787 -41.46 -24.57 -5.01
N LEU A 788 -40.87 -23.86 -5.98
CA LEU A 788 -39.84 -22.84 -5.71
C LEU A 788 -40.39 -21.47 -5.30
N ASP A 789 -41.63 -21.15 -5.69
CA ASP A 789 -42.26 -19.86 -5.40
C ASP A 789 -42.58 -19.69 -3.89
N SER A 790 -42.95 -20.78 -3.21
CA SER A 790 -43.21 -20.78 -1.76
C SER A 790 -41.94 -20.64 -0.91
N ALA A 791 -40.80 -21.12 -1.40
CA ALA A 791 -39.49 -20.99 -0.74
C ALA A 791 -38.88 -19.59 -0.95
N ALA A 792 -39.07 -18.99 -2.13
CA ALA A 792 -38.61 -17.64 -2.44
C ALA A 792 -39.34 -16.58 -1.59
N THR A 793 -40.65 -16.74 -1.41
CA THR A 793 -41.47 -15.86 -0.57
C THR A 793 -41.12 -15.94 0.92
N THR A 794 -40.81 -17.14 1.44
CA THR A 794 -40.33 -17.28 2.83
C THR A 794 -38.93 -16.67 3.03
N ALA A 795 -38.02 -16.84 2.07
CA ALA A 795 -36.68 -16.23 2.13
C ALA A 795 -36.72 -14.70 2.11
N ALA A 796 -37.61 -14.11 1.31
CA ALA A 796 -37.82 -12.65 1.28
C ALA A 796 -38.37 -12.12 2.61
N HIS A 797 -39.31 -12.84 3.24
CA HIS A 797 -39.87 -12.48 4.54
C HIS A 797 -38.86 -12.62 5.70
N LEU A 798 -37.97 -13.62 5.64
CA LEU A 798 -36.90 -13.78 6.63
C LEU A 798 -35.88 -12.64 6.52
N SER A 799 -35.50 -12.27 5.29
CA SER A 799 -34.56 -11.19 5.01
C SER A 799 -35.07 -9.82 5.52
N SER A 800 -36.37 -9.55 5.35
CA SER A 800 -36.97 -8.30 5.87
C SER A 800 -37.02 -8.27 7.40
N LYS A 801 -37.33 -9.40 8.05
CA LYS A 801 -37.31 -9.54 9.52
C LYS A 801 -35.91 -9.35 10.11
N VAL A 802 -34.87 -9.87 9.46
CA VAL A 802 -33.47 -9.70 9.90
C VAL A 802 -33.05 -8.23 9.78
N LYS A 803 -33.36 -7.55 8.67
CA LYS A 803 -33.09 -6.11 8.53
C LYS A 803 -33.77 -5.25 9.60
N ALA A 804 -35.01 -5.61 9.99
CA ALA A 804 -35.70 -4.93 11.08
C ALA A 804 -34.99 -5.13 12.44
N LEU A 805 -34.48 -6.34 12.69
CA LEU A 805 -33.79 -6.68 13.93
C LEU A 805 -32.41 -5.99 14.03
N ASP A 806 -31.69 -5.85 12.92
CA ASP A 806 -30.43 -5.09 12.85
C ASP A 806 -30.65 -3.59 13.13
N LEU A 807 -31.76 -3.03 12.65
CA LEU A 807 -32.14 -1.64 12.96
C LEU A 807 -32.47 -1.45 14.44
N GLU A 808 -33.15 -2.40 15.08
CA GLU A 808 -33.42 -2.35 16.52
C GLU A 808 -32.16 -2.48 17.35
N LYS A 809 -31.24 -3.38 16.97
CA LYS A 809 -29.93 -3.52 17.62
C LYS A 809 -29.15 -2.20 17.57
N LYS A 810 -29.12 -1.55 16.41
CA LYS A 810 -28.44 -0.26 16.24
C LYS A 810 -29.02 0.82 17.16
N ARG A 811 -30.36 0.88 17.30
CA ARG A 811 -31.01 1.82 18.23
C ARG A 811 -30.63 1.56 19.69
N VAL A 812 -30.46 0.30 20.10
CA VAL A 812 -30.04 -0.05 21.46
C VAL A 812 -28.57 0.32 21.71
N GLU A 813 -27.70 0.15 20.72
CA GLU A 813 -26.31 0.60 20.82
C GLU A 813 -26.22 2.13 20.94
N GLU A 814 -27.03 2.86 20.18
CA GLU A 814 -27.13 4.32 20.26
C GLU A 814 -27.63 4.80 21.64
N THR A 815 -28.61 4.13 22.25
CA THR A 815 -29.10 4.51 23.59
C THR A 815 -28.10 4.20 24.70
N LEU A 816 -27.35 3.09 24.60
CA LEU A 816 -26.30 2.76 25.57
C LEU A 816 -25.19 3.83 25.57
N GLY A 817 -24.82 4.33 24.39
CA GLY A 817 -23.84 5.41 24.26
C GLY A 817 -24.25 6.70 24.97
N VAL A 818 -25.55 7.05 24.97
CA VAL A 818 -26.06 8.22 25.71
C VAL A 818 -25.96 8.01 27.23
N VAL A 819 -26.20 6.79 27.72
CA VAL A 819 -26.11 6.47 29.16
C VAL A 819 -24.67 6.57 29.66
N GLU A 820 -23.70 6.06 28.89
CA GLU A 820 -22.27 6.19 29.22
C GLU A 820 -21.81 7.65 29.27
N GLN A 821 -22.26 8.47 28.32
CA GLN A 821 -21.95 9.91 28.28
C GLN A 821 -22.53 10.68 29.48
N VAL A 822 -23.73 10.31 29.95
CA VAL A 822 -24.35 10.92 31.14
C VAL A 822 -23.65 10.48 32.43
N ALA A 823 -23.15 9.24 32.50
CA ALA A 823 -22.35 8.76 33.62
C ALA A 823 -21.02 9.51 33.72
N GLU A 824 -20.34 9.74 32.60
CA GLU A 824 -19.11 10.55 32.52
C GLU A 824 -19.38 12.01 32.91
N LEU A 825 -20.50 12.59 32.45
CA LEU A 825 -20.91 13.95 32.82
C LEU A 825 -21.12 14.08 34.33
N LYS A 826 -21.73 13.08 34.97
CA LYS A 826 -21.93 13.05 36.42
C LYS A 826 -20.60 13.07 37.20
N ALA A 827 -19.63 12.24 36.78
CA ALA A 827 -18.31 12.20 37.38
C ALA A 827 -17.57 13.54 37.23
N CYS A 828 -17.72 14.21 36.07
CA CYS A 828 -17.10 15.52 35.84
C CYS A 828 -17.70 16.60 36.74
N VAL A 829 -19.03 16.69 36.86
CA VAL A 829 -19.70 17.71 37.70
C VAL A 829 -19.32 17.54 39.18
N GLN A 830 -19.30 16.31 39.69
CA GLN A 830 -18.86 16.04 41.06
C GLN A 830 -17.36 16.39 41.26
N GLY A 831 -16.52 16.06 40.27
CA GLY A 831 -15.10 16.41 40.28
C GLY A 831 -14.84 17.92 40.31
N VAL A 832 -15.63 18.71 39.57
CA VAL A 832 -15.53 20.19 39.57
C VAL A 832 -15.89 20.76 40.94
N VAL A 833 -17.03 20.38 41.51
CA VAL A 833 -17.48 20.91 42.81
C VAL A 833 -16.53 20.47 43.94
N GLY A 834 -16.05 19.23 43.91
CA GLY A 834 -15.07 18.73 44.87
C GLY A 834 -13.73 19.47 44.82
N SER A 835 -13.23 19.79 43.62
CA SER A 835 -11.95 20.49 43.42
C SER A 835 -12.04 21.98 43.73
N MET A 836 -13.20 22.61 43.52
CA MET A 836 -13.46 24.01 43.88
C MET A 836 -13.74 24.21 45.38
N GLY A 837 -14.10 23.15 46.10
CA GLY A 837 -14.38 23.15 47.53
C GLY A 837 -13.12 23.07 48.39
N ALA A 838 -12.98 21.98 49.15
CA ALA A 838 -12.04 21.88 50.27
C ALA A 838 -10.55 21.88 49.87
N THR A 839 -10.20 21.40 48.67
CA THR A 839 -8.81 21.26 48.22
C THR A 839 -8.29 22.47 47.45
N GLN A 840 -9.17 23.35 46.94
CA GLN A 840 -8.84 24.54 46.15
C GLN A 840 -7.86 24.26 45.00
N ASP A 841 -7.98 23.09 44.36
CA ASP A 841 -7.16 22.71 43.22
C ASP A 841 -7.84 23.15 41.91
N TRP A 842 -7.57 24.39 41.53
CA TRP A 842 -8.19 25.06 40.39
C TRP A 842 -7.79 24.42 39.03
N GLU A 843 -6.64 23.75 38.96
CA GLU A 843 -6.16 23.08 37.74
C GLU A 843 -6.90 21.76 37.52
N ALA A 844 -7.12 20.99 38.59
CA ALA A 844 -7.97 19.80 38.54
C ALA A 844 -9.41 20.17 38.16
N ALA A 845 -9.95 21.25 38.73
CA ALA A 845 -11.29 21.76 38.38
C ALA A 845 -11.40 22.12 36.89
N ALA A 846 -10.42 22.85 36.33
CA ALA A 846 -10.37 23.17 34.90
C ALA A 846 -10.25 21.90 34.02
N GLY A 847 -9.53 20.87 34.48
CA GLY A 847 -9.41 19.58 33.81
C GLY A 847 -10.74 18.82 33.73
N TYR A 848 -11.55 18.83 34.79
CA TYR A 848 -12.89 18.23 34.78
C TYR A 848 -13.87 18.99 33.87
N ILE A 849 -13.78 20.32 33.81
CA ILE A 849 -14.57 21.14 32.87
C ILE A 849 -14.20 20.81 31.41
N ALA A 850 -12.91 20.65 31.12
CA ALA A 850 -12.43 20.28 29.78
C ALA A 850 -12.84 18.84 29.36
N ARG A 851 -13.06 17.94 30.33
CA ARG A 851 -13.65 16.62 30.06
C ARG A 851 -15.15 16.74 29.79
N ALA A 852 -15.86 17.53 30.59
CA ALA A 852 -17.29 17.77 30.42
C ALA A 852 -17.62 18.43 29.06
N SER A 853 -16.76 19.32 28.56
CA SER A 853 -16.96 19.96 27.24
C SER A 853 -16.85 19.02 26.04
N LYS A 854 -16.41 17.77 26.23
CA LYS A 854 -16.41 16.74 25.19
C LYS A 854 -17.75 15.99 25.08
N VAL A 855 -18.63 16.16 26.07
CA VAL A 855 -19.99 15.61 26.03
C VAL A 855 -20.86 16.53 25.16
N PRO A 856 -21.69 15.98 24.25
CA PRO A 856 -22.58 16.79 23.41
C PRO A 856 -23.53 17.70 24.21
N GLU A 857 -23.72 18.93 23.75
CA GLU A 857 -24.51 19.97 24.45
C GLU A 857 -25.97 19.55 24.68
N HIS A 858 -26.59 18.86 23.72
CA HIS A 858 -27.95 18.33 23.85
C HIS A 858 -28.13 17.27 24.95
N ILE A 859 -27.02 16.66 25.42
CA ILE A 859 -27.00 15.72 26.55
C ILE A 859 -26.77 16.46 27.86
N ILE A 860 -25.90 17.48 27.87
CA ILE A 860 -25.64 18.32 29.05
C ILE A 860 -26.91 19.04 29.48
N ASP A 861 -27.63 19.64 28.53
CA ASP A 861 -28.92 20.33 28.78
C ASP A 861 -30.13 19.39 28.61
N GLY A 862 -29.87 18.10 28.41
CA GLY A 862 -30.89 17.09 28.23
C GLY A 862 -31.68 16.83 29.53
N ARG A 863 -33.00 16.60 29.39
CA ARG A 863 -33.90 16.29 30.53
C ARG A 863 -33.42 15.10 31.37
N PHE A 864 -32.79 14.13 30.72
CA PHE A 864 -32.28 12.93 31.39
C PHE A 864 -31.07 13.24 32.28
N ALA A 865 -30.11 14.04 31.81
CA ALA A 865 -28.97 14.49 32.61
C ALA A 865 -29.39 15.41 33.75
N ALA A 866 -30.33 16.33 33.51
CA ALA A 866 -30.91 17.21 34.53
C ALA A 866 -31.60 16.45 35.67
N THR A 867 -32.02 15.20 35.45
CA THR A 867 -32.67 14.37 36.48
C THR A 867 -31.68 13.48 37.23
N ILE A 868 -30.63 12.98 36.57
CA ILE A 868 -29.75 11.92 37.10
C ILE A 868 -28.45 12.46 37.72
N VAL A 869 -27.97 13.60 37.22
CA VAL A 869 -26.69 14.19 37.62
C VAL A 869 -26.77 14.94 38.96
N PRO A 870 -27.81 15.75 39.25
CA PRO A 870 -27.92 16.46 40.53
C PRO A 870 -27.89 15.50 41.73
N SER A 871 -27.29 15.95 42.83
CA SER A 871 -27.13 15.18 44.08
C SER A 871 -27.25 16.11 45.28
N VAL A 872 -27.26 15.58 46.51
CA VAL A 872 -27.42 16.39 47.74
C VAL A 872 -26.33 17.47 47.86
N GLU A 873 -25.15 17.23 47.32
CA GLU A 873 -24.01 18.17 47.32
C GLU A 873 -24.03 19.15 46.13
N VAL A 874 -24.75 18.82 45.05
CA VAL A 874 -24.85 19.64 43.83
C VAL A 874 -26.32 19.70 43.40
N PRO A 875 -27.09 20.68 43.91
CA PRO A 875 -28.54 20.73 43.72
C PRO A 875 -28.94 21.21 42.31
N ASP A 876 -28.05 21.92 41.63
CA ASP A 876 -28.34 22.54 40.34
C ASP A 876 -28.12 21.58 39.16
N PRO A 877 -28.81 21.80 38.03
CA PRO A 877 -28.55 21.06 36.80
C PRO A 877 -27.08 21.14 36.36
N PRO A 878 -26.57 20.12 35.66
CA PRO A 878 -25.15 20.03 35.29
C PRO A 878 -24.68 21.21 34.42
N GLY A 879 -25.49 21.68 33.47
CA GLY A 879 -25.16 22.83 32.62
C GLY A 879 -24.95 24.12 33.42
N VAL A 880 -25.84 24.41 34.38
CA VAL A 880 -25.76 25.61 35.24
C VAL A 880 -24.54 25.52 36.17
N THR A 881 -24.30 24.35 36.75
CA THR A 881 -23.16 24.12 37.66
C THR A 881 -21.83 24.33 36.94
N ILE A 882 -21.69 23.83 35.71
CA ILE A 882 -20.48 23.95 34.91
C ILE A 882 -20.24 25.40 34.48
N GLU A 883 -21.27 26.14 34.07
CA GLU A 883 -21.09 27.56 33.68
C GLU A 883 -20.72 28.45 34.88
N ASN A 884 -21.36 28.26 36.04
CA ASN A 884 -21.01 28.99 37.26
C ASN A 884 -19.54 28.74 37.69
N ALA A 885 -19.06 27.49 37.54
CA ALA A 885 -17.68 27.13 37.79
C ALA A 885 -16.71 27.78 36.78
N LYS A 886 -17.06 27.79 35.49
CA LYS A 886 -16.26 28.46 34.45
C LYS A 886 -16.10 29.95 34.71
N GLU A 887 -17.16 30.65 35.07
CA GLU A 887 -17.11 32.09 35.37
C GLU A 887 -16.23 32.40 36.58
N SER A 888 -16.38 31.62 37.65
CA SER A 888 -15.59 31.77 38.87
C SER A 888 -14.10 31.54 38.63
N LEU A 889 -13.74 30.49 37.89
CA LEU A 889 -12.35 30.19 37.52
C LEU A 889 -11.78 31.23 36.56
N CYS A 890 -12.57 31.74 35.61
CA CYS A 890 -12.15 32.78 34.67
C CYS A 890 -11.71 34.06 35.42
N MET A 891 -12.51 34.53 36.38
CA MET A 891 -12.18 35.71 37.18
C MET A 891 -10.91 35.50 38.02
N LEU A 892 -10.73 34.31 38.57
CA LEU A 892 -9.53 33.96 39.35
C LEU A 892 -8.28 33.92 38.46
N PHE A 893 -8.35 33.27 37.30
CA PHE A 893 -7.23 33.19 36.35
C PHE A 893 -6.85 34.55 35.79
N LEU A 894 -7.82 35.43 35.50
CA LEU A 894 -7.55 36.80 35.06
C LEU A 894 -6.73 37.58 36.11
N ARG A 895 -7.16 37.51 37.37
CA ARG A 895 -6.48 38.21 38.48
C ARG A 895 -5.05 37.71 38.68
N GLU A 896 -4.83 36.40 38.67
CA GLU A 896 -3.48 35.82 38.84
C GLU A 896 -2.59 36.05 37.62
N PHE A 897 -3.16 36.08 36.41
CA PHE A 897 -2.43 36.40 35.18
C PHE A 897 -1.96 37.86 35.19
N GLU A 898 -2.82 38.82 35.53
CA GLU A 898 -2.46 40.24 35.61
C GLU A 898 -1.39 40.50 36.68
N LYS A 899 -1.49 39.81 37.83
CA LYS A 899 -0.49 39.87 38.89
C LYS A 899 0.87 39.34 38.41
N ALA A 900 0.89 38.20 37.72
CA ALA A 900 2.12 37.63 37.16
C ALA A 900 2.73 38.52 36.05
N ALA A 901 1.89 39.16 35.23
CA ALA A 901 2.32 40.12 34.22
C ALA A 901 2.96 41.37 34.83
N ALA A 902 2.42 41.88 35.94
CA ALA A 902 2.99 43.02 36.67
C ALA A 902 4.32 42.68 37.37
N GLU A 903 4.46 41.45 37.88
CA GLU A 903 5.68 40.94 38.52
C GLU A 903 6.78 40.55 37.50
N GLY A 904 6.44 40.42 36.21
CA GLY A 904 7.37 40.00 35.15
C GLY A 904 7.69 38.50 35.16
N ASP A 905 6.90 37.66 35.84
CA ASP A 905 7.13 36.22 35.98
C ASP A 905 6.58 35.44 34.77
N GLY A 906 7.43 35.24 33.75
CA GLY A 906 7.08 34.52 32.52
C GLY A 906 6.60 33.08 32.72
N ALA A 907 7.01 32.40 33.80
CA ALA A 907 6.61 31.03 34.07
C ALA A 907 5.16 30.96 34.57
N ARG A 908 4.76 31.87 35.47
CA ARG A 908 3.37 31.97 35.95
C ARG A 908 2.42 32.45 34.86
N ILE A 909 2.84 33.43 34.04
CA ILE A 909 2.07 33.89 32.86
C ILE A 909 1.78 32.71 31.94
N THR A 910 2.80 31.92 31.61
CA THR A 910 2.65 30.73 30.76
C THR A 910 1.76 29.66 31.40
N ARG A 911 1.81 29.50 32.72
CA ARG A 911 0.97 28.55 33.47
C ARG A 911 -0.51 28.93 33.39
N PHE A 912 -0.89 30.15 33.76
CA PHE A 912 -2.29 30.59 33.73
C PHE A 912 -2.84 30.75 32.32
N PHE A 913 -2.00 31.15 31.36
CA PHE A 913 -2.37 31.18 29.94
C PHE A 913 -2.86 29.81 29.44
N LYS A 914 -2.24 28.71 29.88
CA LYS A 914 -2.64 27.36 29.47
C LYS A 914 -4.00 26.91 30.02
N LEU A 915 -4.53 27.58 31.05
CA LEU A 915 -5.76 27.15 31.73
C LEU A 915 -7.04 27.75 31.12
N PHE A 916 -6.97 28.90 30.44
CA PHE A 916 -8.14 29.53 29.80
C PHE A 916 -8.84 28.68 28.71
N PRO A 917 -8.12 27.90 27.86
CA PRO A 917 -8.76 26.98 26.92
C PRO A 917 -9.53 25.86 27.61
N LEU A 918 -9.02 25.37 28.74
CA LEU A 918 -9.64 24.25 29.48
C LEU A 918 -11.01 24.60 30.06
N ILE A 919 -11.24 25.89 30.35
CA ILE A 919 -12.55 26.39 30.82
C ILE A 919 -13.44 26.92 29.69
N GLY A 920 -13.02 26.80 28.42
CA GLY A 920 -13.79 27.29 27.27
C GLY A 920 -13.88 28.82 27.20
N ARG A 921 -12.91 29.54 27.78
CA ARG A 921 -12.80 31.02 27.76
C ARG A 921 -11.53 31.42 27.02
N GLU A 922 -11.36 30.88 25.82
CA GLU A 922 -10.18 31.10 24.97
C GLU A 922 -10.01 32.57 24.58
N ASP A 923 -11.11 33.26 24.30
CA ASP A 923 -11.09 34.61 23.75
C ASP A 923 -10.61 35.65 24.77
N THR A 924 -11.01 35.52 26.03
CA THR A 924 -10.50 36.36 27.12
C THR A 924 -9.03 36.08 27.40
N GLY A 925 -8.60 34.81 27.38
CA GLY A 925 -7.19 34.46 27.53
C GLY A 925 -6.30 35.03 26.42
N LEU A 926 -6.75 34.96 25.16
CA LEU A 926 -6.04 35.54 24.01
C LEU A 926 -5.99 37.06 24.07
N ASP A 927 -7.06 37.72 24.52
CA ASP A 927 -7.09 39.18 24.68
C ASP A 927 -6.04 39.65 25.70
N VAL A 928 -6.05 39.06 26.91
CA VAL A 928 -5.14 39.47 27.98
C VAL A 928 -3.68 39.16 27.63
N TYR A 929 -3.41 38.02 26.98
CA TYR A 929 -2.07 37.71 26.47
C TYR A 929 -1.65 38.62 25.31
N GLY A 930 -2.57 38.99 24.43
CA GLY A 930 -2.33 39.98 23.37
C GLY A 930 -1.90 41.34 23.95
N LYS A 931 -2.55 41.81 25.02
CA LYS A 931 -2.15 43.03 25.74
C LYS A 931 -0.72 42.94 26.30
N TYR A 932 -0.36 41.80 26.89
CA TYR A 932 0.99 41.55 27.40
C TYR A 932 2.05 41.59 26.28
N VAL A 933 1.80 40.92 25.15
CA VAL A 933 2.73 40.91 24.01
C VAL A 933 2.88 42.31 23.41
N CYS A 934 1.77 43.06 23.24
CA CYS A 934 1.82 44.43 22.75
C CYS A 934 2.65 45.35 23.65
N GLN A 935 2.53 45.23 24.98
CA GLN A 935 3.35 45.98 25.93
C GLN A 935 4.84 45.62 25.82
N GLY A 936 5.17 44.34 25.64
CA GLY A 936 6.56 43.88 25.44
C GLY A 936 7.17 44.35 24.11
N VAL A 937 6.39 44.36 23.03
CA VAL A 937 6.81 44.87 21.71
C VAL A 937 7.02 46.38 21.75
N ALA A 938 6.12 47.13 22.38
CA ALA A 938 6.25 48.58 22.56
C ALA A 938 7.48 48.94 23.42
N GLY A 939 7.79 48.14 24.45
CA GLY A 939 8.98 48.30 25.29
C GLY A 939 10.30 48.05 24.52
N ARG A 940 10.36 47.00 23.69
CA ARG A 940 11.53 46.72 22.84
C ARG A 940 11.69 47.72 21.70
N ALA A 941 10.61 48.20 21.11
CA ALA A 941 10.66 49.22 20.07
C ALA A 941 11.24 50.56 20.58
N ARG A 942 11.07 50.88 21.87
CA ARG A 942 11.69 52.05 22.52
C ARG A 942 13.18 51.88 22.85
N GLY A 943 13.72 50.65 22.83
CA GLY A 943 15.04 50.29 23.39
C GLY A 943 16.23 50.24 22.42
N ASN A 944 16.13 50.79 21.21
CA ASN A 944 17.07 50.69 20.07
C ASN A 944 17.00 49.42 19.21
N LEU A 945 16.83 49.67 17.92
CA LEU A 945 16.95 48.76 16.76
C LEU A 945 18.31 48.06 16.73
N LYS A 946 18.34 46.72 16.85
CA LYS A 946 19.37 45.89 16.18
C LYS A 946 19.14 44.37 16.13
N GLU A 947 18.17 43.80 16.84
CA GLU A 947 17.90 42.36 16.76
C GLU A 947 16.57 42.04 16.07
N GLY A 948 16.62 41.11 15.11
CA GLY A 948 15.53 40.80 14.19
C GLY A 948 14.30 40.20 14.87
N THR A 949 13.12 40.64 14.43
CA THR A 949 11.80 40.23 14.94
C THR A 949 11.32 38.85 14.49
N LYS A 950 12.12 38.08 13.73
CA LYS A 950 11.81 36.68 13.39
C LYS A 950 11.52 35.82 14.63
N GLY A 951 12.13 36.14 15.79
CA GLY A 951 11.94 35.38 17.02
C GLY A 951 10.61 35.59 17.76
N ILE A 952 9.83 36.66 17.54
CA ILE A 952 8.61 36.91 18.34
C ILE A 952 7.46 36.01 17.88
N VAL A 953 7.27 35.89 16.56
CA VAL A 953 6.25 35.00 15.97
C VAL A 953 6.65 33.54 16.13
N GLU A 954 7.94 33.19 16.01
CA GLU A 954 8.42 31.82 16.23
C GLU A 954 8.32 31.38 17.71
N ASN A 955 8.71 32.23 18.67
CA ASN A 955 8.71 31.86 20.10
C ASN A 955 7.32 31.89 20.74
N HIS A 956 6.48 32.89 20.43
CA HIS A 956 5.13 32.98 21.00
C HIS A 956 4.08 32.22 20.17
N GLY A 957 4.33 32.02 18.86
CA GLY A 957 3.46 31.26 17.97
C GLY A 957 3.35 29.80 18.37
N GLN A 958 4.46 29.13 18.69
CA GLN A 958 4.42 27.74 19.16
C GLN A 958 3.57 27.57 20.43
N LEU A 959 3.59 28.55 21.36
CA LEU A 959 2.82 28.47 22.60
C LEU A 959 1.31 28.64 22.35
N VAL A 960 0.93 29.63 21.53
CA VAL A 960 -0.49 29.92 21.19
C VAL A 960 -1.07 28.80 20.33
N GLU A 961 -0.34 28.33 19.31
CA GLU A 961 -0.80 27.26 18.43
C GLU A 961 -0.90 25.90 19.14
N ARG A 962 -0.01 25.61 20.10
CA ARG A 962 -0.02 24.35 20.86
C ARG A 962 -1.18 24.25 21.85
N HIS A 963 -1.64 25.36 22.44
CA HIS A 963 -2.64 25.34 23.52
C HIS A 963 -4.02 25.87 23.14
N TYR A 964 -4.10 26.80 22.18
CA TYR A 964 -5.37 27.39 21.73
C TYR A 964 -5.78 26.92 20.33
N GLY A 965 -4.89 26.23 19.62
CA GLY A 965 -5.15 25.62 18.32
C GLY A 965 -4.70 26.46 17.12
N VAL A 966 -4.65 25.81 15.97
CA VAL A 966 -4.12 26.34 14.72
C VAL A 966 -4.95 27.52 14.23
N GLY A 967 -4.32 28.66 13.97
CA GLY A 967 -4.98 29.88 13.46
C GLY A 967 -5.43 30.89 14.52
N LYS A 968 -5.34 30.60 15.82
CA LYS A 968 -5.67 31.56 16.89
C LYS A 968 -4.67 32.71 17.05
N MET A 969 -3.48 32.57 16.47
CA MET A 969 -2.49 33.64 16.36
C MET A 969 -3.05 34.88 15.61
N VAL A 970 -4.03 34.68 14.72
CA VAL A 970 -4.69 35.76 13.97
C VAL A 970 -5.37 36.77 14.90
N LYS A 971 -5.98 36.35 16.01
CA LYS A 971 -6.60 37.29 16.98
C LYS A 971 -5.57 38.16 17.71
N VAL A 972 -4.38 37.62 17.97
CA VAL A 972 -3.27 38.38 18.56
C VAL A 972 -2.73 39.39 17.54
N ILE A 973 -2.64 39.00 16.27
CA ILE A 973 -2.24 39.86 15.14
C ILE A 973 -3.29 40.95 14.88
N GLU A 974 -4.58 40.64 14.97
CA GLU A 974 -5.68 41.59 14.84
C GLU A 974 -5.59 42.68 15.92
N ARG A 975 -5.34 42.29 17.17
CA ARG A 975 -5.13 43.24 18.28
C ARG A 975 -3.89 44.11 18.07
N LEU A 976 -2.80 43.53 17.55
CA LEU A 976 -1.59 44.27 17.15
C LEU A 976 -1.91 45.32 16.07
N GLN A 977 -2.76 45.00 15.10
CA GLN A 977 -3.19 45.94 14.06
C GLN A 977 -4.11 47.05 14.61
N VAL A 978 -5.01 46.73 15.53
CA VAL A 978 -5.85 47.74 16.20
C VAL A 978 -4.96 48.72 16.99
N GLU A 979 -3.99 48.21 17.74
CA GLU A 979 -3.05 49.05 18.48
C GLU A 979 -2.15 49.84 17.52
N ALA A 980 -1.78 49.24 16.39
CA ALA A 980 -1.02 49.89 15.33
C ALA A 980 -1.77 51.08 14.71
N ASP A 981 -3.05 50.90 14.40
CA ASP A 981 -3.92 51.93 13.85
C ASP A 981 -4.21 53.04 14.87
N VAL A 982 -4.29 52.71 16.16
CA VAL A 982 -4.43 53.68 17.25
C VAL A 982 -3.16 54.53 17.38
N GLN A 983 -1.99 53.89 17.41
CA GLN A 983 -0.69 54.59 17.41
C GLN A 983 -0.52 55.46 16.16
N GLY A 984 -0.87 54.93 14.99
CA GLY A 984 -0.85 55.67 13.72
C GLY A 984 -1.79 56.87 13.72
N ARG A 985 -3.01 56.74 14.27
CA ARG A 985 -3.95 57.87 14.45
C ARG A 985 -3.46 58.91 15.46
N ILE A 986 -2.81 58.50 16.55
CA ILE A 986 -2.23 59.41 17.54
C ILE A 986 -1.06 60.19 16.94
N VAL A 987 -0.22 59.54 16.13
CA VAL A 987 0.91 60.18 15.44
C VAL A 987 0.41 61.11 14.33
N ALA A 988 -0.57 60.68 13.52
CA ALA A 988 -1.17 61.51 12.47
C ALA A 988 -1.92 62.74 13.01
N SER A 989 -2.68 62.59 14.11
CA SER A 989 -3.39 63.72 14.73
C SER A 989 -2.47 64.76 15.37
N ARG A 990 -1.23 64.40 15.69
CA ARG A 990 -0.18 65.31 16.18
C ARG A 990 0.63 65.97 15.06
N LEU A 991 0.60 65.41 13.84
CA LEU A 991 1.40 65.83 12.69
C LEU A 991 0.64 66.71 11.68
N GLN A 992 -0.71 66.68 11.67
CA GLN A 992 -1.55 67.51 10.81
C GLN A 992 -2.67 68.19 11.63
N PRO A 993 -2.93 69.50 11.46
CA PRO A 993 -4.12 70.10 12.05
C PRO A 993 -5.38 69.55 11.34
N PRO A 994 -6.47 69.27 12.07
CA PRO A 994 -7.71 68.78 11.47
C PRO A 994 -8.35 69.85 10.58
N ASP A 995 -8.72 69.48 9.36
CA ASP A 995 -9.65 70.26 8.54
C ASP A 995 -11.02 70.28 9.24
N GLY A 996 -11.23 71.30 10.07
CA GLY A 996 -12.48 71.52 10.80
C GLY A 996 -12.31 71.59 12.32
N GLY A 997 -11.88 72.78 12.80
CA GLY A 997 -12.30 73.35 14.09
C GLY A 997 -11.94 72.60 15.38
N ILE A 998 -10.68 72.67 15.78
CA ILE A 998 -10.13 72.99 17.13
C ILE A 998 -8.60 73.09 16.96
N PRO A 999 -7.91 74.16 17.43
CA PRO A 999 -6.47 74.29 17.24
C PRO A 999 -5.73 73.33 18.18
N SER A 1000 -5.21 72.23 17.63
CA SER A 1000 -4.13 71.48 18.29
C SER A 1000 -2.80 72.09 17.83
N THR A 1001 -1.97 72.51 18.78
CA THR A 1001 -0.67 73.13 18.52
C THR A 1001 0.20 72.17 17.70
N GLY A 1002 0.63 72.61 16.51
CA GLY A 1002 1.48 71.80 15.65
C GLY A 1002 2.82 71.53 16.34
N ILE A 1003 3.41 70.35 16.11
CA ILE A 1003 4.73 69.97 16.66
C ILE A 1003 5.81 71.04 16.44
N HIS A 1004 5.69 71.85 15.40
CA HIS A 1004 6.59 72.99 15.13
C HIS A 1004 6.63 74.04 16.25
N GLU A 1005 5.56 74.25 17.02
CA GLU A 1005 5.52 75.23 18.12
C GLU A 1005 6.04 74.67 19.45
N GLN A 1006 6.20 73.35 19.56
CA GLN A 1006 6.65 72.67 20.79
C GLN A 1006 8.17 72.57 20.91
N PHE A 1007 8.90 72.90 19.83
CA PHE A 1007 10.36 72.89 19.81
C PHE A 1007 10.89 74.29 19.46
N PRO A 1008 11.89 74.81 20.19
CA PRO A 1008 12.40 76.18 20.01
C PRO A 1008 13.19 76.38 18.69
N PHE A 1009 13.56 75.30 18.01
CA PHE A 1009 14.33 75.33 16.76
C PHE A 1009 13.68 74.46 15.68
N ASP A 1010 13.59 74.99 14.46
CA ASP A 1010 12.94 74.31 13.32
C ASP A 1010 13.64 73.01 12.92
N HIS A 1011 14.95 72.92 13.09
CA HIS A 1011 15.70 71.70 12.75
C HIS A 1011 15.27 70.50 13.62
N ASP A 1012 14.99 70.72 14.89
CA ASP A 1012 14.65 69.64 15.83
C ASP A 1012 13.22 69.14 15.61
N SER A 1013 12.28 70.04 15.31
CA SER A 1013 10.93 69.65 14.93
C SER A 1013 10.91 68.86 13.62
N VAL A 1014 11.69 69.26 12.61
CA VAL A 1014 11.82 68.52 11.34
C VAL A 1014 12.48 67.14 11.56
N PHE A 1015 13.50 67.05 12.42
CA PHE A 1015 14.13 65.78 12.78
C PHE A 1015 13.15 64.82 13.47
N VAL A 1016 12.37 65.32 14.45
CA VAL A 1016 11.37 64.53 15.18
C VAL A 1016 10.23 64.11 14.24
N ILE A 1017 9.75 65.01 13.37
CA ILE A 1017 8.73 64.69 12.36
C ILE A 1017 9.22 63.60 11.40
N ASN A 1018 10.46 63.70 10.92
CA ASN A 1018 11.05 62.71 10.02
C ASN A 1018 11.26 61.37 10.73
N THR A 1019 11.65 61.39 12.01
CA THR A 1019 11.81 60.17 12.82
C THR A 1019 10.46 59.49 13.07
N LEU A 1020 9.42 60.26 13.41
CA LEU A 1020 8.05 59.74 13.59
C LEU A 1020 7.46 59.21 12.28
N LYS A 1021 7.68 59.90 11.16
CA LYS A 1021 7.29 59.40 9.83
C LYS A 1021 8.03 58.12 9.47
N MET A 1022 9.34 58.04 9.68
CA MET A 1022 10.11 56.81 9.45
C MET A 1022 9.62 55.66 10.33
N LEU A 1023 9.29 55.93 11.60
CA LEU A 1023 8.78 54.92 12.54
C LEU A 1023 7.38 54.44 12.10
N GLN A 1024 6.51 55.37 11.70
CA GLN A 1024 5.18 55.05 11.15
C GLN A 1024 5.29 54.21 9.88
N THR A 1025 6.09 54.64 8.89
CA THR A 1025 6.25 53.92 7.61
C THR A 1025 6.89 52.55 7.82
N SER A 1026 7.91 52.45 8.69
CA SER A 1026 8.53 51.17 9.01
C SER A 1026 7.55 50.23 9.71
N PHE A 1027 6.69 50.75 10.58
CA PHE A 1027 5.74 49.96 11.33
C PHE A 1027 4.54 49.53 10.45
N GLU A 1028 4.00 50.41 9.61
CA GLU A 1028 2.97 50.08 8.60
C GLU A 1028 3.46 49.05 7.57
N SER A 1029 4.71 49.20 7.09
CA SER A 1029 5.29 48.24 6.16
C SER A 1029 5.42 46.86 6.80
N LYS A 1030 5.90 46.79 8.05
CA LYS A 1030 6.12 45.52 8.74
C LYS A 1030 4.83 44.87 9.22
N SER A 1031 3.83 45.65 9.64
CA SER A 1031 2.51 45.12 9.96
C SER A 1031 1.81 44.57 8.71
N SER A 1032 1.94 45.23 7.56
CA SER A 1032 1.38 44.78 6.29
C SER A 1032 2.00 43.47 5.79
N GLU A 1033 3.33 43.31 5.94
CA GLU A 1033 4.03 42.07 5.59
C GLU A 1033 3.56 40.88 6.46
N LEU A 1034 3.44 41.10 7.78
CA LEU A 1034 2.91 40.10 8.72
C LEU A 1034 1.44 39.75 8.44
N MET A 1035 0.63 40.73 8.04
CA MET A 1035 -0.76 40.50 7.64
C MET A 1035 -0.86 39.64 6.38
N PHE A 1036 -0.03 39.91 5.37
CA PHE A 1036 -0.06 39.15 4.11
C PHE A 1036 0.33 37.68 4.32
N ASP A 1037 1.37 37.42 5.12
CA ASP A 1037 1.77 36.06 5.48
C ASP A 1037 0.66 35.34 6.28
N GLY A 1038 0.01 36.03 7.21
CA GLY A 1038 -1.14 35.50 7.94
C GLY A 1038 -2.32 35.13 7.04
N ILE A 1039 -2.65 35.96 6.06
CA ILE A 1039 -3.71 35.71 5.07
C ILE A 1039 -3.39 34.48 4.22
N LYS A 1040 -2.12 34.33 3.79
CA LYS A 1040 -1.68 33.18 2.99
C LYS A 1040 -1.79 31.87 3.77
N VAL A 1041 -1.41 31.87 5.04
CA VAL A 1041 -1.59 30.71 5.93
C VAL A 1041 -3.07 30.36 6.09
N LEU A 1042 -3.94 31.36 6.25
CA LEU A 1042 -5.39 31.16 6.37
C LEU A 1042 -5.99 30.57 5.08
N LEU A 1043 -5.57 31.05 3.91
CA LEU A 1043 -5.97 30.47 2.62
C LEU A 1043 -5.55 28.99 2.53
N ASP A 1044 -4.28 28.69 2.79
CA ASP A 1044 -3.71 27.35 2.60
C ASP A 1044 -4.23 26.32 3.61
N ARG A 1045 -4.37 26.71 4.89
CA ARG A 1045 -4.70 25.79 5.99
C ARG A 1045 -6.18 25.71 6.30
N VAL A 1046 -6.96 26.76 6.02
CA VAL A 1046 -8.38 26.82 6.42
C VAL A 1046 -9.30 26.81 5.20
N ILE A 1047 -9.09 27.71 4.23
CA ILE A 1047 -10.00 27.85 3.09
C ILE A 1047 -9.83 26.70 2.10
N ARG A 1048 -8.60 26.40 1.64
CA ARG A 1048 -8.39 25.34 0.63
C ARG A 1048 -8.91 23.95 1.04
N PRO A 1049 -8.67 23.46 2.28
CA PRO A 1049 -9.15 22.14 2.68
C PRO A 1049 -10.68 22.08 2.81
N ARG A 1050 -11.33 23.19 3.18
CA ARG A 1050 -12.80 23.27 3.32
C ARG A 1050 -13.52 23.55 2.01
N LEU A 1051 -12.85 24.20 1.06
CA LEU A 1051 -13.39 24.47 -0.26
C LEU A 1051 -13.49 23.19 -1.12
N ARG A 1052 -12.63 22.19 -0.87
CA ARG A 1052 -12.64 20.93 -1.62
C ARG A 1052 -13.89 20.07 -1.38
N PRO A 1053 -14.34 19.83 -0.13
CA PRO A 1053 -15.65 19.24 0.15
C PRO A 1053 -16.80 20.06 -0.43
N VAL A 1054 -16.79 21.38 -0.29
CA VAL A 1054 -17.82 22.26 -0.88
C VAL A 1054 -17.93 22.04 -2.38
N MET A 1055 -16.81 21.97 -3.10
CA MET A 1055 -16.77 21.65 -4.53
C MET A 1055 -17.08 20.18 -4.86
N SER A 1056 -16.96 19.26 -3.90
CA SER A 1056 -17.36 17.87 -4.09
C SER A 1056 -18.88 17.75 -3.95
N ASP A 1057 -19.43 18.26 -2.85
CA ASP A 1057 -20.84 18.19 -2.48
C ASP A 1057 -21.74 18.99 -3.44
N THR A 1058 -21.26 20.14 -3.92
CA THR A 1058 -21.97 20.95 -4.92
C THR A 1058 -22.21 20.16 -6.22
N PHE A 1059 -21.33 19.21 -6.56
CA PHE A 1059 -21.34 18.47 -7.82
C PHE A 1059 -21.49 16.95 -7.63
N HIS A 1060 -21.89 16.48 -6.45
CA HIS A 1060 -21.82 15.06 -6.06
C HIS A 1060 -22.89 14.19 -6.75
N ASP A 1061 -24.00 14.78 -7.22
CA ASP A 1061 -25.19 14.06 -7.70
C ASP A 1061 -25.64 14.46 -9.11
N VAL A 1062 -24.77 15.10 -9.91
CA VAL A 1062 -25.13 15.50 -11.27
C VAL A 1062 -24.64 14.41 -12.23
N ASP A 1063 -25.56 13.57 -12.70
CA ASP A 1063 -25.29 12.60 -13.77
C ASP A 1063 -25.22 13.34 -15.11
N TYR A 1064 -24.02 13.42 -15.69
CA TYR A 1064 -23.77 14.10 -16.97
C TYR A 1064 -23.93 13.16 -18.18
N SER A 1065 -24.52 11.99 -18.00
CA SER A 1065 -24.65 10.93 -19.01
C SER A 1065 -26.10 10.53 -19.25
N LEU A 1066 -27.02 11.50 -19.34
CA LEU A 1066 -28.37 11.20 -19.84
C LEU A 1066 -28.31 11.13 -21.36
N THR A 1067 -28.68 9.97 -21.92
CA THR A 1067 -28.85 9.86 -23.37
C THR A 1067 -30.16 10.52 -23.78
N GLN A 1068 -30.29 10.83 -25.07
CA GLN A 1068 -31.48 11.52 -25.60
C GLN A 1068 -32.75 10.66 -25.46
N GLU A 1069 -32.62 9.33 -25.35
CA GLU A 1069 -33.73 8.41 -25.05
C GLU A 1069 -34.13 8.47 -23.56
N ASP A 1070 -33.17 8.56 -22.63
CA ASP A 1070 -33.47 8.67 -21.19
C ASP A 1070 -34.18 10.00 -20.84
N LEU A 1071 -33.86 11.07 -21.56
CA LEU A 1071 -34.52 12.38 -21.43
C LEU A 1071 -35.96 12.37 -21.94
N ASP A 1072 -36.23 11.64 -23.03
CA ASP A 1072 -37.57 11.49 -23.60
C ASP A 1072 -38.46 10.58 -22.72
N ASP A 1073 -37.87 9.59 -22.05
CA ASP A 1073 -38.60 8.71 -21.11
C ASP A 1073 -38.87 9.40 -19.76
N LEU A 1074 -37.93 10.20 -19.25
CA LEU A 1074 -38.15 11.05 -18.07
C LEU A 1074 -39.19 12.15 -18.32
N ALA A 1075 -39.28 12.68 -19.54
CA ALA A 1075 -40.30 13.64 -19.95
C ALA A 1075 -41.70 13.00 -20.11
N ARG A 1076 -41.78 11.67 -20.30
CA ARG A 1076 -43.06 10.93 -20.34
C ARG A 1076 -43.54 10.49 -18.96
N GLU A 1077 -42.64 10.31 -17.99
CA GLU A 1077 -43.01 9.86 -16.64
C GLU A 1077 -43.45 10.99 -15.69
N ASN A 1078 -43.04 12.24 -15.93
CA ASN A 1078 -43.39 13.38 -15.07
C ASN A 1078 -44.44 14.30 -15.71
N ASP A 1079 -45.71 13.95 -15.51
CA ASP A 1079 -46.90 14.71 -15.93
C ASP A 1079 -47.16 15.99 -15.07
N SER A 1080 -46.12 16.74 -14.71
CA SER A 1080 -46.26 18.04 -14.03
C SER A 1080 -45.27 19.07 -14.58
N GLU A 1081 -45.82 20.18 -15.06
CA GLU A 1081 -45.13 21.37 -15.59
C GLU A 1081 -44.12 21.99 -14.60
N ASP A 1082 -42.90 21.45 -14.51
CA ASP A 1082 -41.78 22.15 -13.87
C ASP A 1082 -40.54 22.20 -14.79
N ASP A 1083 -39.99 23.41 -14.87
CA ASP A 1083 -39.00 23.97 -15.80
C ASP A 1083 -37.65 23.21 -15.86
N PRO A 1084 -36.98 23.09 -17.03
CA PRO A 1084 -35.62 22.56 -17.15
C PRO A 1084 -34.56 23.34 -16.35
N ASP A 1085 -34.88 24.55 -15.89
CA ASP A 1085 -34.02 25.41 -15.07
C ASP A 1085 -33.87 24.93 -13.60
N ALA A 1086 -34.69 23.98 -13.14
CA ALA A 1086 -34.67 23.51 -11.76
C ALA A 1086 -33.33 22.85 -11.34
N LEU A 1087 -32.63 22.20 -12.27
CA LEU A 1087 -31.36 21.52 -11.99
C LEU A 1087 -30.19 22.53 -11.86
N ALA A 1088 -30.16 23.56 -12.71
CA ALA A 1088 -29.16 24.63 -12.67
C ALA A 1088 -29.31 25.51 -11.41
N ASP A 1089 -30.56 25.77 -11.02
CA ASP A 1089 -30.89 26.48 -9.78
C ASP A 1089 -30.46 25.69 -8.54
N GLN A 1090 -30.52 24.35 -8.59
CA GLN A 1090 -30.14 23.50 -7.48
C GLN A 1090 -28.62 23.54 -7.20
N VAL A 1091 -27.79 23.50 -8.25
CA VAL A 1091 -26.32 23.59 -8.10
C VAL A 1091 -25.91 24.97 -7.58
N THR A 1092 -26.55 26.03 -8.10
CA THR A 1092 -26.28 27.41 -7.70
C THR A 1092 -26.64 27.64 -6.23
N ARG A 1093 -27.81 27.18 -5.78
CA ARG A 1093 -28.25 27.28 -4.39
C ARG A 1093 -27.39 26.46 -3.44
N ARG A 1094 -26.95 25.25 -3.86
CA ARG A 1094 -26.02 24.41 -3.06
C ARG A 1094 -24.67 25.10 -2.88
N PHE A 1095 -24.12 25.67 -3.96
CA PHE A 1095 -22.85 26.39 -3.88
C PHE A 1095 -22.98 27.66 -3.02
N GLU A 1096 -24.02 28.46 -3.23
CA GLU A 1096 -24.26 29.69 -2.47
C GLU A 1096 -24.39 29.39 -0.97
N HIS A 1097 -25.20 28.39 -0.59
CA HIS A 1097 -25.37 28.00 0.79
C HIS A 1097 -24.05 27.53 1.43
N ALA A 1098 -23.26 26.73 0.72
CA ALA A 1098 -21.99 26.21 1.21
C ALA A 1098 -20.87 27.28 1.24
N TRP A 1099 -20.85 28.19 0.28
CA TRP A 1099 -19.94 29.32 0.22
C TRP A 1099 -20.22 30.32 1.35
N ASP A 1100 -21.49 30.64 1.58
CA ASP A 1100 -21.91 31.50 2.67
C ASP A 1100 -21.58 30.89 4.04
N ALA A 1101 -21.79 29.59 4.21
CA ALA A 1101 -21.42 28.88 5.43
C ALA A 1101 -19.90 28.96 5.70
N LEU A 1102 -19.07 29.05 4.67
CA LEU A 1102 -17.62 29.19 4.77
C LEU A 1102 -17.20 30.65 5.02
N MET A 1103 -17.69 31.59 4.21
CA MET A 1103 -17.15 32.96 4.14
C MET A 1103 -17.84 33.95 5.09
N LYS A 1104 -19.13 33.80 5.41
CA LYS A 1104 -19.83 34.73 6.34
C LYS A 1104 -19.24 34.72 7.76
N PRO A 1105 -18.86 33.57 8.36
CA PRO A 1105 -18.18 33.56 9.64
C PRO A 1105 -16.83 34.28 9.58
N ILE A 1106 -16.06 34.09 8.50
CA ILE A 1106 -14.75 34.73 8.30
C ILE A 1106 -14.93 36.25 8.13
N GLN A 1107 -15.94 36.67 7.36
CA GLN A 1107 -16.28 38.09 7.17
C GLN A 1107 -16.67 38.79 8.46
N ARG A 1108 -17.37 38.09 9.37
CA ARG A 1108 -17.77 38.63 10.68
C ARG A 1108 -16.59 38.80 11.63
N ILE A 1109 -15.52 38.03 11.43
CA ILE A 1109 -14.34 38.01 12.30
C ILE A 1109 -13.24 38.95 11.76
N MET A 1110 -13.21 39.25 10.46
CA MET A 1110 -12.16 40.07 9.84
C MET A 1110 -12.64 41.48 9.53
N THR A 1111 -11.73 42.46 9.63
CA THR A 1111 -11.99 43.83 9.16
C THR A 1111 -12.14 43.89 7.63
N PRO A 1112 -12.77 44.94 7.07
CA PRO A 1112 -13.09 44.99 5.64
C PRO A 1112 -11.87 44.89 4.71
N LYS A 1113 -10.73 45.46 5.10
CA LYS A 1113 -9.50 45.49 4.28
C LYS A 1113 -8.83 44.11 4.15
N PRO A 1114 -8.50 43.39 5.24
CA PRO A 1114 -7.97 42.03 5.16
C PRO A 1114 -8.94 41.03 4.52
N PHE A 1115 -10.25 41.19 4.75
CA PHE A 1115 -11.26 40.33 4.14
C PHE A 1115 -11.29 40.48 2.61
N ALA A 1116 -11.17 41.71 2.09
CA ALA A 1116 -11.10 41.96 0.65
C ALA A 1116 -9.87 41.28 0.00
N LEU A 1117 -8.70 41.40 0.63
CA LEU A 1117 -7.46 40.74 0.15
C LEU A 1117 -7.58 39.21 0.17
N LEU A 1118 -8.17 38.65 1.22
CA LEU A 1118 -8.41 37.22 1.33
C LEU A 1118 -9.38 36.72 0.23
N LEU A 1119 -10.42 37.51 -0.05
CA LEU A 1119 -11.42 37.18 -1.08
C LEU A 1119 -10.79 37.18 -2.48
N GLU A 1120 -9.91 38.14 -2.77
CA GLU A 1120 -9.17 38.21 -4.04
C GLU A 1120 -8.28 36.98 -4.26
N GLU A 1121 -7.50 36.59 -3.26
CA GLU A 1121 -6.62 35.41 -3.35
C GLU A 1121 -7.42 34.09 -3.41
N THR A 1122 -8.57 34.03 -2.72
CA THR A 1122 -9.47 32.88 -2.80
C THR A 1122 -10.10 32.75 -4.19
N ALA A 1123 -10.48 33.86 -4.82
CA ALA A 1123 -11.03 33.87 -6.17
C ALA A 1123 -9.99 33.37 -7.21
N LYS A 1124 -8.73 33.83 -7.11
CA LYS A 1124 -7.63 33.34 -7.96
C LYS A 1124 -7.43 31.83 -7.82
N TYR A 1125 -7.56 31.28 -6.62
CA TYR A 1125 -7.45 29.84 -6.38
C TYR A 1125 -8.63 29.07 -6.98
N LEU A 1126 -9.86 29.54 -6.77
CA LEU A 1126 -11.08 28.89 -7.24
C LEU A 1126 -11.12 28.79 -8.78
N ALA A 1127 -10.70 29.85 -9.49
CA ALA A 1127 -10.58 29.86 -10.94
C ALA A 1127 -9.67 28.73 -11.46
N ARG A 1128 -8.49 28.56 -10.84
CA ARG A 1128 -7.53 27.50 -11.22
C ARG A 1128 -8.06 26.09 -10.95
N VAL A 1129 -8.88 25.92 -9.90
CA VAL A 1129 -9.45 24.61 -9.56
C VAL A 1129 -10.56 24.22 -10.55
N LEU A 1130 -11.43 25.16 -10.92
CA LEU A 1130 -12.49 24.94 -11.92
C LEU A 1130 -11.90 24.66 -13.30
N GLU A 1131 -10.88 25.43 -13.71
CA GLU A 1131 -10.15 25.20 -14.96
C GLU A 1131 -9.60 23.76 -15.03
N LYS A 1132 -8.92 23.30 -13.97
CA LYS A 1132 -8.41 21.92 -13.90
C LYS A 1132 -9.52 20.85 -13.93
N ARG A 1133 -10.72 21.16 -13.43
CA ARG A 1133 -11.83 20.21 -13.38
C ARG A 1133 -12.56 20.09 -14.72
N ILE A 1134 -12.76 21.22 -15.42
CA ILE A 1134 -13.30 21.26 -16.79
C ILE A 1134 -12.36 20.54 -17.75
N LEU A 1135 -11.05 20.69 -17.56
CA LEU A 1135 -10.03 20.01 -18.35
C LEU A 1135 -9.80 18.53 -17.94
N SER A 1136 -10.57 18.00 -16.98
CA SER A 1136 -10.41 16.61 -16.53
C SER A 1136 -11.10 15.62 -17.48
N PRO A 1137 -10.46 14.49 -17.81
CA PRO A 1137 -10.91 13.59 -18.89
C PRO A 1137 -12.22 12.83 -18.60
N GLN A 1138 -12.73 12.84 -17.36
CA GLN A 1138 -14.03 12.26 -17.01
C GLN A 1138 -15.21 12.98 -17.67
N TYR A 1139 -15.06 14.25 -18.05
CA TYR A 1139 -16.10 15.06 -18.71
C TYR A 1139 -15.91 15.17 -20.23
N SER A 1140 -14.82 14.61 -20.78
CA SER A 1140 -14.45 14.75 -22.19
C SER A 1140 -14.96 13.61 -23.09
N ILE A 1141 -15.73 12.67 -22.56
CA ILE A 1141 -16.10 11.45 -23.28
C ILE A 1141 -17.63 11.39 -23.47
N SER A 1142 -18.12 12.05 -24.51
CA SER A 1142 -19.27 11.63 -25.35
C SER A 1142 -19.97 12.85 -25.97
N SER A 1143 -19.49 13.32 -27.13
CA SER A 1143 -20.29 13.97 -28.19
C SER A 1143 -19.36 14.58 -29.24
N SER A 1144 -19.24 13.91 -30.37
CA SER A 1144 -18.31 14.23 -31.47
C SER A 1144 -18.85 15.25 -32.47
N LYS A 1145 -19.70 16.23 -32.07
CA LYS A 1145 -20.28 17.18 -33.07
C LYS A 1145 -20.33 18.67 -32.75
N HIS A 1146 -19.91 19.16 -31.57
CA HIS A 1146 -19.84 20.61 -31.33
C HIS A 1146 -18.46 21.03 -30.83
N ARG A 1147 -17.60 21.34 -31.80
CA ARG A 1147 -16.28 21.94 -31.60
C ARG A 1147 -16.46 23.43 -31.32
N VAL A 1148 -16.55 23.82 -30.05
CA VAL A 1148 -16.38 25.24 -29.67
C VAL A 1148 -14.90 25.57 -29.84
N ARG A 1149 -14.64 26.42 -30.83
CA ARG A 1149 -13.37 27.13 -31.02
C ARG A 1149 -13.06 27.94 -29.76
N LEU A 1150 -11.99 27.58 -29.06
CA LEU A 1150 -11.25 28.50 -28.19
C LEU A 1150 -9.96 28.87 -28.94
N ASP A 1151 -10.12 29.57 -30.07
CA ASP A 1151 -9.01 30.21 -30.78
C ASP A 1151 -8.82 31.63 -30.19
N ASN A 1152 -7.63 31.89 -29.67
CA ASN A 1152 -6.96 33.20 -29.53
C ASN A 1152 -7.83 34.45 -29.27
N ALA A 1153 -7.98 34.80 -27.99
CA ALA A 1153 -7.89 36.15 -27.41
C ALA A 1153 -8.79 36.24 -26.18
N PHE A 1154 -8.28 36.06 -24.97
CA PHE A 1154 -8.76 36.76 -23.77
C PHE A 1154 -7.74 36.54 -22.65
N ILE A 1155 -6.88 37.54 -22.46
CA ILE A 1155 -6.14 37.73 -21.21
C ILE A 1155 -7.21 38.04 -20.16
N VAL A 1156 -7.52 37.11 -19.27
CA VAL A 1156 -8.40 37.39 -18.12
C VAL A 1156 -7.57 38.15 -17.08
N TYR A 1157 -7.50 39.46 -17.26
CA TYR A 1157 -7.52 40.38 -16.13
C TYR A 1157 -8.97 40.45 -15.64
N PRO A 1158 -9.30 40.17 -14.38
CA PRO A 1158 -10.52 40.70 -13.80
C PRO A 1158 -10.19 42.06 -13.17
N VAL A 1159 -10.60 43.13 -13.85
CA VAL A 1159 -10.90 44.40 -13.18
C VAL A 1159 -12.13 44.14 -12.33
N VAL A 1160 -11.94 44.00 -11.02
CA VAL A 1160 -13.05 44.00 -10.05
C VAL A 1160 -13.17 45.43 -9.52
N THR A 1161 -14.11 46.20 -10.07
CA THR A 1161 -14.57 47.45 -9.43
C THR A 1161 -15.61 47.10 -8.38
N LEU A 1162 -15.21 47.17 -7.10
CA LEU A 1162 -16.10 47.08 -5.94
C LEU A 1162 -16.71 48.47 -5.66
N ASP A 1163 -18.03 48.60 -5.75
CA ASP A 1163 -18.76 49.76 -5.24
C ASP A 1163 -19.04 49.59 -3.74
N LEU A 1164 -18.44 50.46 -2.92
CA LEU A 1164 -18.38 50.37 -1.45
C LEU A 1164 -19.59 51.02 -0.74
N SER A 1165 -20.67 51.33 -1.44
CA SER A 1165 -21.74 52.20 -0.93
C SER A 1165 -23.02 51.52 -0.42
N SER A 1166 -23.17 50.18 -0.49
CA SER A 1166 -24.41 49.51 -0.06
C SER A 1166 -24.27 48.65 1.22
N PRO A 1167 -25.20 48.74 2.22
CA PRO A 1167 -25.14 47.94 3.45
C PRO A 1167 -25.59 46.48 3.29
N TRP A 1168 -25.93 46.06 2.06
CA TRP A 1168 -26.44 44.73 1.70
C TRP A 1168 -25.59 44.07 0.60
N GLY A 1169 -24.29 44.38 0.56
CA GLY A 1169 -23.36 44.02 -0.51
C GLY A 1169 -22.80 42.59 -0.47
N GLY A 1170 -23.67 41.58 -0.42
CA GLY A 1170 -23.32 40.19 -0.68
C GLY A 1170 -24.26 39.63 -1.75
N LEU A 1171 -23.70 39.05 -2.81
CA LEU A 1171 -24.39 38.25 -3.84
C LEU A 1171 -25.16 38.92 -5.00
N ARG A 1172 -25.31 40.24 -5.09
CA ARG A 1172 -25.87 40.82 -6.34
C ARG A 1172 -24.90 40.90 -7.52
N CYS A 1173 -23.59 40.90 -7.29
CA CYS A 1173 -22.61 41.11 -8.37
C CYS A 1173 -22.16 39.81 -9.07
N ILE A 1174 -22.39 38.62 -8.48
CA ILE A 1174 -22.18 37.34 -9.17
C ILE A 1174 -23.30 37.07 -10.19
N ARG A 1175 -24.48 37.67 -10.00
CA ARG A 1175 -25.58 37.66 -10.96
C ARG A 1175 -25.24 38.43 -12.26
N ASP A 1176 -24.37 39.43 -12.17
CA ASP A 1176 -23.92 40.23 -13.32
C ASP A 1176 -22.55 39.74 -13.87
N LEU A 1177 -21.74 39.03 -13.06
CA LEU A 1177 -20.47 38.42 -13.51
C LEU A 1177 -20.68 37.15 -14.35
N PHE A 1178 -21.70 36.35 -14.03
CA PHE A 1178 -22.18 35.23 -14.85
C PHE A 1178 -23.44 35.65 -15.60
N GLY A 1179 -23.33 36.74 -16.37
CA GLY A 1179 -24.44 37.32 -17.13
C GLY A 1179 -25.41 36.25 -17.64
N VAL A 1180 -26.70 36.51 -17.43
CA VAL A 1180 -27.90 35.67 -17.63
C VAL A 1180 -27.98 34.95 -19.00
N ASP A 1181 -27.00 35.11 -19.88
CA ASP A 1181 -26.83 34.38 -21.13
C ASP A 1181 -25.87 33.17 -21.07
N PHE A 1182 -25.03 33.00 -20.03
CA PHE A 1182 -24.04 31.91 -19.99
C PHE A 1182 -24.60 30.57 -19.50
N VAL A 1183 -25.69 30.59 -18.74
CA VAL A 1183 -26.42 29.38 -18.32
C VAL A 1183 -27.74 29.23 -19.09
N GLY A 1184 -28.35 30.34 -19.53
CA GLY A 1184 -29.63 30.33 -20.27
C GLY A 1184 -29.56 30.05 -21.78
N ARG A 1185 -28.44 30.28 -22.47
CA ARG A 1185 -28.37 30.05 -23.94
C ARG A 1185 -27.82 28.69 -24.37
N HIS A 1186 -27.26 27.91 -23.45
CA HIS A 1186 -26.75 26.57 -23.78
C HIS A 1186 -27.63 25.41 -23.30
N CYS A 1187 -28.77 25.70 -22.66
CA CYS A 1187 -29.84 24.73 -22.41
C CYS A 1187 -31.02 24.81 -23.40
N LEU A 1188 -31.09 25.83 -24.28
CA LEU A 1188 -32.24 26.08 -25.18
C LEU A 1188 -32.04 25.69 -26.66
N ILE A 1189 -30.92 25.06 -27.05
CA ILE A 1189 -30.69 24.55 -28.44
C ILE A 1189 -30.84 23.01 -28.51
N PHE A 1190 -31.73 22.45 -27.70
CA PHE A 1190 -32.28 21.10 -27.91
C PHE A 1190 -33.79 21.07 -27.67
N GLY A 1191 -34.48 22.14 -28.09
CA GLY A 1191 -35.94 22.23 -28.14
C GLY A 1191 -36.39 23.10 -29.32
N LYS A 1192 -36.53 22.47 -30.50
CA LYS A 1192 -36.96 23.01 -31.80
C LYS A 1192 -36.02 24.02 -32.51
N ILE A 1193 -35.46 23.49 -33.60
CA ILE A 1193 -34.75 24.11 -34.76
C ILE A 1193 -33.22 24.19 -34.60
#